data_AF-A0A9D7LUJ9-F1
#
_entry.id   AF-A0A9D7LUJ9-F1
#
_cell.length_a   1.000
_cell.length_b   1.000
_cell.length_c   1.000
_cell.angle_alpha   90.00
_cell.angle_beta   90.00
_cell.angle_gamma   90.00
#
_symmetry.space_group_name_H-M   'P 1'
#
loop_
_entity.id
_entity.type
_entity.pdbx_description
1 polymer ?
#
loop_
_entity_poly.entity_id
_entity_poly.type
_entity_poly.pdbx_seq_one_letter_code
_entity_poly.pdbx_strand_id
1 'polypeptide(L)'
;MSQSEMPPPDELAIAPALAGEEHFRLVSGFADLFSAIVLGIGLSALSGLLVGIGGGLGGLGVAGVAWVLAVPLVRQRRFAACAIVLAVGFAAGLLAAAVQLAGVAGSLLVAAACWGMWHVYRIPISAALAFVIPVTVLGGLSGFYDLIGVAGVGKSAPALATVLGLLLFAIAMAWDLSDAKRRTRRSDVAFWLHLAAAPLVVHGVFALAGITPGKADEAQLVPVLALFGALALVALLVDRRPILVSSLSYLIYAMATQVERDNVLGGAAAIALVLGLGILALAVGWNLLRQGLLMLVPGRMSERLAQPQPIGQPVPEPAHAEAETEPLRLVFGFNDIFVSLGLIALVLGAVLLSATMADLPAIERGSTRPALDWRWLVPPLLAIWGAAEFFVRHRRMALPAIVLGLAFMLLSWAGGVLFVERVWLPLHGLDSIAQLASGGRGAIPEMFYELQRSGAWAMAGFVLVANLLFGLRHRVPLSAALALSGAIFPLLSDAALLRQDPAWAEAHVLLPDIKARLALLGVLAFGAALACDLSDRARTTLRGDTAFWLHLLASALLLPVAFSTTADWPLPELAGALLLYAGVLFGAVLLDRRAPLLVGLPFMVAALGKVGLGGSLGLLAVCAVLTACGLYWEKLRALLLMDKGAAQAKVQV
;
A
#
# COMPACT_ATOMS: atom_id res chain seq x y z
N MET A 1 30.20 6.39 30.55
CA MET A 1 30.56 6.31 29.11
C MET A 1 31.02 7.69 28.68
N SER A 2 32.24 7.79 28.16
CA SER A 2 32.85 9.03 27.66
C SER A 2 32.05 9.57 26.47
N GLN A 3 31.93 10.90 26.35
CA GLN A 3 31.28 11.58 25.21
C GLN A 3 32.04 11.42 23.86
N SER A 4 33.09 10.60 23.79
CA SER A 4 33.95 10.41 22.62
C SER A 4 33.60 9.22 21.71
N GLU A 5 32.51 8.50 21.97
CA GLU A 5 32.04 7.37 21.13
C GLU A 5 30.61 7.59 20.62
N MET A 6 30.22 8.83 20.31
CA MET A 6 29.02 9.03 19.50
C MET A 6 29.39 8.85 18.03
N PRO A 7 28.84 7.84 17.32
CA PRO A 7 29.04 7.72 15.89
C PRO A 7 28.53 8.99 15.18
N PRO A 8 29.09 9.36 14.01
CA PRO A 8 28.64 10.51 13.24
C PRO A 8 27.11 10.47 13.05
N PRO A 9 26.43 11.63 12.95
CA PRO A 9 24.96 11.72 12.94
C PRO A 9 24.25 10.94 11.82
N ASP A 10 25.00 10.44 10.84
CA ASP A 10 24.53 9.62 9.72
C ASP A 10 24.58 8.10 9.99
N GLU A 11 25.27 7.65 11.05
CA GLU A 11 25.42 6.24 11.48
C GLU A 11 24.38 5.83 12.54
N LEU A 12 23.14 6.31 12.39
CA LEU A 12 22.05 5.80 13.22
C LEU A 12 21.66 4.40 12.72
N ALA A 13 22.28 3.38 13.32
CA ALA A 13 21.76 2.04 13.32
C ALA A 13 20.25 2.09 13.61
N ILE A 14 19.49 1.38 12.79
CA ILE A 14 18.04 1.29 12.92
C ILE A 14 17.70 0.89 14.36
N ALA A 15 16.87 1.70 15.02
CA ALA A 15 16.49 1.43 16.40
C ALA A 15 15.79 0.06 16.50
N PRO A 16 16.15 -0.78 17.48
CA PRO A 16 15.43 -2.03 17.73
C PRO A 16 13.96 -1.75 18.03
N ALA A 17 13.07 -2.65 17.62
CA ALA A 17 11.64 -2.54 17.85
C ALA A 17 11.33 -2.31 19.34
N LEU A 18 10.51 -1.31 19.65
CA LEU A 18 10.09 -1.02 21.02
C LEU A 18 9.14 -2.12 21.51
N ALA A 19 9.36 -2.62 22.73
CA ALA A 19 8.45 -3.57 23.36
C ALA A 19 7.04 -2.98 23.53
N GLY A 20 6.01 -3.79 23.25
CA GLY A 20 4.59 -3.41 23.31
C GLY A 20 3.92 -3.18 21.95
N GLU A 21 4.64 -3.30 20.83
CA GLU A 21 4.05 -3.25 19.49
C GLU A 21 3.62 -4.65 19.02
N GLU A 22 2.39 -4.78 18.54
CA GLU A 22 1.84 -6.04 18.03
C GLU A 22 2.56 -6.44 16.73
N HIS A 23 3.54 -7.35 16.84
CA HIS A 23 4.35 -7.86 15.74
C HIS A 23 3.60 -8.94 14.96
N PHE A 24 2.56 -8.55 14.21
CA PHE A 24 1.94 -9.42 13.22
C PHE A 24 2.60 -9.21 11.85
N ARG A 25 3.27 -10.24 11.31
CA ARG A 25 4.00 -10.17 10.03
C ARG A 25 3.03 -10.39 8.86
N LEU A 26 2.56 -9.31 8.23
CA LEU A 26 1.82 -9.37 6.95
C LEU A 26 2.74 -9.67 5.76
N VAL A 27 3.92 -9.08 5.79
CA VAL A 27 4.98 -9.21 4.78
C VAL A 27 6.27 -9.46 5.56
N SER A 28 7.05 -10.45 5.15
CA SER A 28 8.38 -10.68 5.75
C SER A 28 9.41 -9.66 5.23
N GLY A 29 9.41 -9.39 3.93
CA GLY A 29 10.17 -8.31 3.28
C GLY A 29 9.86 -8.24 1.78
N PHE A 30 10.75 -7.60 0.98
CA PHE A 30 10.41 -7.30 -0.42
C PHE A 30 10.34 -8.58 -1.28
N ALA A 31 11.18 -9.56 -0.94
CA ALA A 31 11.21 -10.87 -1.56
C ALA A 31 9.86 -11.58 -1.50
N ASP A 32 9.23 -11.54 -0.33
CA ASP A 32 7.90 -12.08 -0.05
C ASP A 32 6.82 -11.31 -0.81
N LEU A 33 6.83 -9.96 -0.73
CA LEU A 33 5.87 -9.12 -1.45
C LEU A 33 5.90 -9.36 -2.97
N PHE A 34 7.09 -9.37 -3.57
CA PHE A 34 7.28 -9.64 -5.00
C PHE A 34 6.72 -11.03 -5.36
N SER A 35 7.10 -12.06 -4.60
CA SER A 35 6.66 -13.44 -4.84
C SER A 35 5.15 -13.58 -4.68
N ALA A 36 4.54 -12.88 -3.72
CA ALA A 36 3.10 -12.88 -3.49
C ALA A 36 2.34 -12.24 -4.65
N ILE A 37 2.82 -11.12 -5.20
CA ILE A 37 2.21 -10.47 -6.38
C ILE A 37 2.29 -11.39 -7.61
N VAL A 38 3.48 -11.93 -7.89
CA VAL A 38 3.71 -12.86 -9.01
C VAL A 38 2.81 -14.10 -8.88
N LEU A 39 2.71 -14.65 -7.67
CA LEU A 39 1.86 -15.79 -7.37
C LEU A 39 0.37 -15.46 -7.55
N GLY A 40 -0.11 -14.31 -7.07
CA GLY A 40 -1.50 -13.91 -7.22
C GLY A 40 -1.91 -13.77 -8.69
N ILE A 41 -1.04 -13.16 -9.49
CA ILE A 41 -1.20 -13.06 -10.95
C ILE A 41 -1.19 -14.47 -11.58
N GLY A 42 -0.25 -15.34 -11.18
CA GLY A 42 -0.14 -16.70 -11.71
C GLY A 42 -1.34 -17.61 -11.37
N LEU A 43 -1.87 -17.53 -10.15
CA LEU A 43 -3.08 -18.26 -9.74
C LEU A 43 -4.32 -17.73 -10.45
N SER A 44 -4.41 -16.41 -10.67
CA SER A 44 -5.51 -15.80 -11.45
C SER A 44 -5.45 -16.24 -12.91
N ALA A 45 -4.25 -16.28 -13.49
CA ALA A 45 -4.02 -16.81 -14.84
C ALA A 45 -4.44 -18.28 -14.92
N LEU A 46 -3.98 -19.12 -14.00
CA LEU A 46 -4.35 -20.53 -13.90
C LEU A 46 -5.87 -20.72 -13.82
N SER A 47 -6.54 -19.93 -12.97
CA SER A 47 -7.99 -19.94 -12.86
C SER A 47 -8.66 -19.66 -14.21
N GLY A 48 -8.27 -18.57 -14.89
CA GLY A 48 -8.80 -18.21 -16.21
C GLY A 48 -8.57 -19.30 -17.27
N LEU A 49 -7.44 -20.00 -17.23
CA LEU A 49 -7.15 -21.10 -18.15
C LEU A 49 -8.10 -22.27 -17.93
N LEU A 50 -8.27 -22.65 -16.67
CA LEU A 50 -8.97 -23.86 -16.32
C LEU A 50 -10.50 -23.69 -16.30
N VAL A 51 -11.02 -22.47 -16.14
CA VAL A 51 -12.45 -22.17 -16.30
C VAL A 51 -12.94 -22.61 -17.69
N GLY A 52 -12.12 -22.46 -18.74
CA GLY A 52 -12.44 -22.91 -20.10
C GLY A 52 -12.47 -24.44 -20.29
N ILE A 53 -11.90 -25.22 -19.37
CA ILE A 53 -11.82 -26.69 -19.45
C ILE A 53 -12.96 -27.36 -18.66
N GLY A 54 -13.51 -26.67 -17.66
CA GLY A 54 -14.62 -27.12 -16.82
C GLY A 54 -14.54 -26.44 -15.46
N GLY A 55 -15.44 -25.48 -15.21
CA GLY A 55 -15.33 -24.52 -14.10
C GLY A 55 -14.96 -25.13 -12.74
N GLY A 56 -15.56 -26.26 -12.37
CA GLY A 56 -15.28 -26.91 -11.08
C GLY A 56 -13.92 -27.60 -11.01
N LEU A 57 -13.47 -28.24 -12.10
CA LEU A 57 -12.13 -28.82 -12.21
C LEU A 57 -11.05 -27.72 -12.18
N GLY A 58 -11.36 -26.55 -12.73
CA GLY A 58 -10.45 -25.41 -12.67
C GLY A 58 -10.21 -24.87 -11.28
N GLY A 59 -11.25 -24.79 -10.46
CA GLY A 59 -11.13 -24.46 -9.04
C GLY A 59 -10.24 -25.46 -8.27
N LEU A 60 -10.41 -26.76 -8.53
CA LEU A 60 -9.57 -27.80 -7.93
C LEU A 60 -8.11 -27.70 -8.37
N GLY A 61 -7.83 -27.37 -9.64
CA GLY A 61 -6.48 -27.17 -10.13
C GLY A 61 -5.77 -26.00 -9.44
N VAL A 62 -6.46 -24.86 -9.26
CA VAL A 62 -5.93 -23.71 -8.50
C VAL A 62 -5.64 -24.10 -7.05
N ALA A 63 -6.55 -24.83 -6.39
CA ALA A 63 -6.35 -25.32 -5.04
C ALA A 63 -5.16 -26.29 -4.94
N GLY A 64 -5.02 -27.22 -5.88
CA GLY A 64 -3.89 -28.15 -5.94
C GLY A 64 -2.55 -27.43 -6.07
N VAL A 65 -2.45 -26.46 -6.98
CA VAL A 65 -1.23 -25.66 -7.15
C VAL A 65 -0.92 -24.82 -5.90
N ALA A 66 -1.93 -24.20 -5.31
CA ALA A 66 -1.77 -23.43 -4.07
C ALA A 66 -1.27 -24.30 -2.91
N TRP A 67 -1.78 -25.53 -2.78
CA TRP A 67 -1.31 -26.50 -1.78
C TRP A 67 0.15 -26.88 -2.00
N VAL A 68 0.55 -27.20 -3.24
CA VAL A 68 1.93 -27.62 -3.57
C VAL A 68 2.92 -26.47 -3.35
N LEU A 69 2.60 -25.26 -3.81
CA LEU A 69 3.48 -24.09 -3.66
C LEU A 69 3.63 -23.61 -2.20
N ALA A 70 2.72 -24.01 -1.30
CA ALA A 70 2.87 -23.75 0.13
C ALA A 70 4.08 -24.46 0.75
N VAL A 71 4.56 -25.57 0.17
CA VAL A 71 5.76 -26.27 0.65
C VAL A 71 7.00 -25.36 0.54
N PRO A 72 7.45 -24.94 -0.66
CA PRO A 72 8.64 -24.11 -0.77
C PRO A 72 8.45 -22.70 -0.21
N LEU A 73 7.29 -22.06 -0.40
CA LEU A 73 7.11 -20.65 -0.03
C LEU A 73 6.79 -20.46 1.46
N VAL A 74 5.93 -21.29 2.04
CA VAL A 74 5.50 -21.12 3.44
C VAL A 74 6.31 -21.98 4.39
N ARG A 75 6.50 -23.27 4.08
CA ARG A 75 7.18 -24.19 5.00
C ARG A 75 8.69 -23.98 5.01
N GLN A 76 9.31 -23.81 3.84
CA GLN A 76 10.76 -23.62 3.72
C GLN A 76 11.13 -22.14 3.86
N ARG A 77 10.60 -21.26 2.99
CA ARG A 77 10.95 -19.82 2.97
C ARG A 77 10.26 -18.98 4.05
N ARG A 78 9.19 -19.49 4.70
CA ARG A 78 8.43 -18.78 5.75
C ARG A 78 7.86 -17.42 5.31
N PHE A 79 7.55 -17.29 4.02
CA PHE A 79 6.94 -16.10 3.45
C PHE A 79 5.49 -15.93 3.90
N ALA A 80 5.18 -14.77 4.49
CA ALA A 80 3.89 -14.46 5.10
C ALA A 80 2.86 -13.97 4.07
N ALA A 81 3.25 -13.05 3.18
CA ALA A 81 2.36 -12.55 2.14
C ALA A 81 2.01 -13.65 1.13
N CYS A 82 3.00 -14.47 0.75
CA CYS A 82 2.75 -15.67 -0.05
C CYS A 82 1.76 -16.62 0.64
N ALA A 83 1.88 -16.81 1.96
CA ALA A 83 0.95 -17.67 2.69
C ALA A 83 -0.50 -17.17 2.61
N ILE A 84 -0.71 -15.85 2.66
CA ILE A 84 -2.03 -15.23 2.49
C ILE A 84 -2.58 -15.51 1.08
N VAL A 85 -1.79 -15.23 0.04
CA VAL A 85 -2.19 -15.43 -1.36
C VAL A 85 -2.53 -16.91 -1.63
N LEU A 86 -1.70 -17.84 -1.13
CA LEU A 86 -1.93 -19.28 -1.29
C LEU A 86 -3.19 -19.75 -0.55
N ALA A 87 -3.40 -19.31 0.69
CA ALA A 87 -4.58 -19.72 1.46
C ALA A 87 -5.89 -19.18 0.87
N VAL A 88 -5.89 -17.92 0.43
CA VAL A 88 -7.05 -17.31 -0.25
C VAL A 88 -7.29 -17.97 -1.60
N GLY A 89 -6.25 -18.19 -2.41
CA GLY A 89 -6.35 -18.88 -3.70
C GLY A 89 -6.84 -20.33 -3.55
N PHE A 90 -6.36 -21.04 -2.54
CA PHE A 90 -6.82 -22.38 -2.18
C PHE A 90 -8.30 -22.39 -1.82
N ALA A 91 -8.72 -21.52 -0.91
CA ALA A 91 -10.11 -21.41 -0.48
C ALA A 91 -11.05 -21.00 -1.63
N ALA A 92 -10.67 -20.00 -2.43
CA ALA A 92 -11.45 -19.53 -3.57
C ALA A 92 -11.58 -20.61 -4.66
N GLY A 93 -10.49 -21.31 -4.99
CA GLY A 93 -10.50 -22.42 -5.95
C GLY A 93 -11.42 -23.55 -5.48
N LEU A 94 -11.32 -23.96 -4.22
CA LEU A 94 -12.22 -24.97 -3.65
C LEU A 94 -13.67 -24.49 -3.62
N LEU A 95 -13.94 -23.22 -3.30
CA LEU A 95 -15.30 -22.69 -3.27
C LEU A 95 -15.93 -22.67 -4.68
N ALA A 96 -15.17 -22.25 -5.69
CA ALA A 96 -15.62 -22.29 -7.08
C ALA A 96 -15.97 -23.72 -7.56
N ALA A 97 -15.20 -24.72 -7.09
CA ALA A 97 -15.49 -26.13 -7.33
C ALA A 97 -16.72 -26.62 -6.54
N ALA A 98 -16.76 -26.29 -5.25
CA ALA A 98 -17.77 -26.78 -4.31
C ALA A 98 -19.17 -26.21 -4.61
N VAL A 99 -19.27 -24.97 -5.11
CA VAL A 99 -20.53 -24.36 -5.57
C VAL A 99 -21.16 -25.19 -6.69
N GLN A 100 -20.35 -25.63 -7.67
CA GLN A 100 -20.84 -26.41 -8.81
C GLN A 100 -21.20 -27.86 -8.43
N LEU A 101 -20.50 -28.44 -7.44
CA LEU A 101 -20.62 -29.85 -7.09
C LEU A 101 -21.62 -30.12 -5.95
N ALA A 102 -21.75 -29.20 -5.00
CA ALA A 102 -22.45 -29.41 -3.73
C ALA A 102 -23.21 -28.17 -3.22
N GLY A 103 -23.29 -27.09 -4.00
CA GLY A 103 -23.99 -25.86 -3.63
C GLY A 103 -23.54 -25.28 -2.28
N VAL A 104 -24.50 -24.83 -1.46
CA VAL A 104 -24.25 -24.26 -0.13
C VAL A 104 -23.55 -25.26 0.81
N ALA A 105 -23.86 -26.56 0.72
CA ALA A 105 -23.23 -27.60 1.53
C ALA A 105 -21.72 -27.76 1.21
N GLY A 106 -21.31 -27.36 0.01
CA GLY A 106 -19.91 -27.29 -0.39
C GLY A 106 -19.05 -26.40 0.51
N SER A 107 -19.62 -25.37 1.14
CA SER A 107 -18.90 -24.48 2.06
C SER A 107 -18.29 -25.19 3.27
N LEU A 108 -18.92 -26.26 3.76
CA LEU A 108 -18.40 -27.07 4.87
C LEU A 108 -17.19 -27.91 4.46
N LEU A 109 -17.17 -28.40 3.21
CA LEU A 109 -16.01 -29.12 2.66
C LEU A 109 -14.82 -28.16 2.47
N VAL A 110 -15.09 -26.95 1.96
CA VAL A 110 -14.06 -25.90 1.86
C VAL A 110 -13.52 -25.55 3.25
N ALA A 111 -14.39 -25.43 4.24
CA ALA A 111 -13.99 -25.17 5.63
C ALA A 111 -13.08 -26.28 6.18
N ALA A 112 -13.46 -27.54 6.00
CA ALA A 112 -12.65 -28.69 6.41
C ALA A 112 -11.28 -28.72 5.71
N ALA A 113 -11.24 -28.38 4.42
CA ALA A 113 -10.00 -28.31 3.65
C ALA A 113 -9.09 -27.15 4.11
N CYS A 114 -9.65 -25.96 4.38
CA CYS A 114 -8.91 -24.82 4.91
C CYS A 114 -8.35 -25.10 6.31
N TRP A 115 -9.11 -25.83 7.13
CA TRP A 115 -8.65 -26.35 8.42
C TRP A 115 -7.49 -27.35 8.24
N GLY A 116 -7.59 -28.26 7.27
CA GLY A 116 -6.51 -29.18 6.90
C GLY A 116 -5.22 -28.46 6.48
N MET A 117 -5.33 -27.44 5.62
CA MET A 117 -4.19 -26.61 5.21
C MET A 117 -3.53 -25.90 6.40
N TRP A 118 -4.33 -25.44 7.37
CA TRP A 118 -3.80 -24.92 8.62
C TRP A 118 -3.04 -25.98 9.42
N HIS A 119 -3.54 -27.21 9.56
CA HIS A 119 -2.81 -28.24 10.32
C HIS A 119 -1.46 -28.62 9.69
N VAL A 120 -1.39 -28.65 8.35
CA VAL A 120 -0.19 -29.04 7.60
C VAL A 120 0.84 -27.91 7.53
N TYR A 121 0.42 -26.69 7.18
CA TYR A 121 1.33 -25.56 6.93
C TYR A 121 1.32 -24.50 8.03
N ARG A 122 0.40 -24.60 8.99
CA ARG A 122 0.25 -23.68 10.13
C ARG A 122 -0.01 -22.24 9.71
N ILE A 123 -0.68 -22.05 8.56
CA ILE A 123 -1.06 -20.74 8.01
C ILE A 123 -2.27 -20.20 8.78
N PRO A 124 -2.16 -19.10 9.54
CA PRO A 124 -3.23 -18.64 10.42
C PRO A 124 -4.51 -18.22 9.69
N ILE A 125 -4.39 -17.50 8.56
CA ILE A 125 -5.55 -17.07 7.78
C ILE A 125 -6.36 -18.25 7.24
N SER A 126 -5.72 -19.39 6.95
CA SER A 126 -6.42 -20.61 6.51
C SER A 126 -7.36 -21.14 7.59
N ALA A 127 -6.96 -21.07 8.86
CA ALA A 127 -7.83 -21.42 9.98
C ALA A 127 -9.02 -20.46 10.08
N ALA A 128 -8.78 -19.15 9.90
CA ALA A 128 -9.86 -18.16 9.91
C ALA A 128 -10.84 -18.37 8.76
N LEU A 129 -10.36 -18.64 7.53
CA LEU A 129 -11.17 -18.95 6.37
C LEU A 129 -12.09 -20.17 6.61
N ALA A 130 -11.67 -21.13 7.43
CA ALA A 130 -12.51 -22.26 7.79
C ALA A 130 -13.80 -21.86 8.57
N PHE A 131 -13.80 -20.72 9.26
CA PHE A 131 -14.99 -20.18 9.93
C PHE A 131 -15.71 -19.15 9.08
N VAL A 132 -14.95 -18.27 8.42
CA VAL A 132 -15.50 -17.16 7.63
C VAL A 132 -16.34 -17.68 6.48
N ILE A 133 -15.87 -18.70 5.75
CA ILE A 133 -16.56 -19.17 4.53
C ILE A 133 -17.97 -19.69 4.85
N PRO A 134 -18.19 -20.62 5.80
CA PRO A 134 -19.53 -21.02 6.20
C PRO A 134 -20.38 -19.85 6.72
N VAL A 135 -19.80 -18.95 7.52
CA VAL A 135 -20.51 -17.78 8.06
C VAL A 135 -21.01 -16.86 6.96
N THR A 136 -20.18 -16.53 5.97
CA THR A 136 -20.54 -15.67 4.84
C THR A 136 -21.56 -16.36 3.92
N VAL A 137 -21.38 -17.66 3.66
CA VAL A 137 -22.28 -18.47 2.82
C VAL A 137 -23.62 -18.78 3.50
N LEU A 138 -23.70 -18.81 4.84
CA LEU A 138 -24.98 -18.96 5.56
C LEU A 138 -25.64 -17.63 5.86
N GLY A 139 -24.86 -16.56 6.05
CA GLY A 139 -25.33 -15.22 6.43
C GLY A 139 -26.10 -14.48 5.35
N GLY A 140 -26.27 -15.05 4.16
CA GLY A 140 -27.17 -14.47 3.19
C GLY A 140 -26.58 -13.24 2.49
N LEU A 141 -25.26 -13.01 2.51
CA LEU A 141 -24.67 -11.80 1.93
C LEU A 141 -24.80 -11.84 0.40
N SER A 142 -25.81 -11.15 -0.14
CA SER A 142 -26.16 -11.15 -1.57
C SER A 142 -24.95 -10.82 -2.45
N GLY A 143 -24.16 -9.82 -2.08
CA GLY A 143 -22.94 -9.46 -2.80
C GLY A 143 -21.86 -10.54 -2.82
N PHE A 144 -21.84 -11.45 -1.83
CA PHE A 144 -20.95 -12.61 -1.86
C PHE A 144 -21.48 -13.70 -2.80
N TYR A 145 -22.79 -13.97 -2.81
CA TYR A 145 -23.37 -14.93 -3.75
C TYR A 145 -23.27 -14.46 -5.21
N ASP A 146 -23.44 -13.16 -5.45
CA ASP A 146 -23.22 -12.54 -6.76
C ASP A 146 -21.76 -12.73 -7.20
N LEU A 147 -20.80 -12.53 -6.27
CA LEU A 147 -19.37 -12.72 -6.51
C LEU A 147 -18.99 -14.17 -6.86
N ILE A 148 -19.66 -15.16 -6.25
CA ILE A 148 -19.39 -16.60 -6.50
C ILE A 148 -20.38 -17.24 -7.49
N GLY A 149 -21.24 -16.45 -8.13
CA GLY A 149 -22.14 -16.88 -9.21
C GLY A 149 -23.26 -17.83 -8.77
N VAL A 150 -23.68 -17.80 -7.50
CA VAL A 150 -24.78 -18.64 -7.00
C VAL A 150 -26.12 -17.94 -7.22
N ALA A 151 -26.86 -18.34 -8.25
CA ALA A 151 -28.23 -17.87 -8.49
C ALA A 151 -29.23 -18.51 -7.50
N GLY A 152 -30.25 -17.74 -7.09
CA GLY A 152 -31.40 -18.26 -6.34
C GLY A 152 -31.26 -18.29 -4.81
N VAL A 153 -30.16 -17.77 -4.24
CA VAL A 153 -30.08 -17.53 -2.78
C VAL A 153 -30.81 -16.23 -2.46
N GLY A 154 -31.72 -16.27 -1.49
CA GLY A 154 -32.66 -15.19 -1.18
C GLY A 154 -32.03 -13.84 -0.83
N LYS A 155 -32.89 -12.82 -0.72
CA LYS A 155 -32.50 -11.45 -0.29
C LYS A 155 -31.67 -11.49 0.98
N SER A 156 -30.74 -10.54 1.12
CA SER A 156 -29.90 -10.37 2.30
C SER A 156 -30.68 -10.53 3.60
N ALA A 157 -30.19 -11.40 4.50
CA ALA A 157 -30.75 -11.60 5.83
C ALA A 157 -29.87 -10.89 6.87
N PRO A 158 -29.95 -9.55 7.01
CA PRO A 158 -29.01 -8.78 7.83
C PRO A 158 -29.03 -9.18 9.30
N ALA A 159 -30.18 -9.64 9.81
CA ALA A 159 -30.28 -10.22 11.15
C ALA A 159 -29.40 -11.48 11.30
N LEU A 160 -29.48 -12.40 10.35
CA LEU A 160 -28.68 -13.62 10.35
C LEU A 160 -27.19 -13.31 10.17
N ALA A 161 -26.85 -12.40 9.26
CA ALA A 161 -25.47 -11.93 9.08
C ALA A 161 -24.92 -11.31 10.37
N THR A 162 -25.72 -10.52 11.08
CA THR A 162 -25.34 -9.93 12.38
C THR A 162 -25.09 -11.02 13.42
N VAL A 163 -26.00 -11.98 13.56
CA VAL A 163 -25.87 -13.09 14.52
C VAL A 163 -24.62 -13.93 14.21
N LEU A 164 -24.42 -14.32 12.95
CA LEU A 164 -23.24 -15.09 12.56
C LEU A 164 -21.94 -14.28 12.70
N GLY A 165 -21.97 -12.98 12.43
CA GLY A 165 -20.85 -12.07 12.68
C GLY A 165 -20.51 -11.98 14.17
N LEU A 166 -21.51 -11.88 15.05
CA LEU A 166 -21.33 -11.90 16.50
C LEU A 166 -20.82 -13.26 17.00
N LEU A 167 -21.29 -14.37 16.43
CA LEU A 167 -20.77 -15.72 16.73
C LEU A 167 -19.30 -15.84 16.31
N LEU A 168 -18.96 -15.37 15.10
CA LEU A 168 -17.58 -15.35 14.63
C LEU A 168 -16.70 -14.48 15.54
N PHE A 169 -17.20 -13.32 15.98
CA PHE A 169 -16.52 -12.46 16.94
C PHE A 169 -16.30 -13.14 18.30
N ALA A 170 -17.30 -13.88 18.81
CA ALA A 170 -17.17 -14.64 20.05
C ALA A 170 -16.14 -15.77 19.94
N ILE A 171 -16.11 -16.48 18.80
CA ILE A 171 -15.10 -17.49 18.48
C ILE A 171 -13.71 -16.84 18.45
N ALA A 172 -13.59 -15.68 17.81
CA ALA A 172 -12.36 -14.90 17.72
C ALA A 172 -11.84 -14.54 19.13
N MET A 173 -12.75 -14.05 20.00
CA MET A 173 -12.47 -13.73 21.39
C MET A 173 -12.01 -14.94 22.20
N ALA A 174 -12.66 -16.09 22.02
CA ALA A 174 -12.30 -17.32 22.74
C ALA A 174 -10.87 -17.77 22.38
N TRP A 175 -10.49 -17.67 21.11
CA TRP A 175 -9.11 -17.93 20.70
C TRP A 175 -8.12 -16.92 21.28
N ASP A 176 -8.49 -15.65 21.27
CA ASP A 176 -7.59 -14.60 21.73
C ASP A 176 -7.28 -14.71 23.21
N LEU A 177 -8.31 -14.93 24.03
CA LEU A 177 -8.19 -15.14 25.47
C LEU A 177 -7.44 -16.44 25.81
N SER A 178 -7.47 -17.44 24.92
CA SER A 178 -6.70 -18.69 25.11
C SER A 178 -5.18 -18.50 24.98
N ASP A 179 -4.74 -17.38 24.40
CA ASP A 179 -3.34 -17.02 24.19
C ASP A 179 -3.07 -15.54 24.52
N ALA A 180 -3.50 -15.12 25.71
CA ALA A 180 -3.36 -13.74 26.18
C ALA A 180 -1.90 -13.23 26.22
N LYS A 181 -0.93 -14.14 26.34
CA LYS A 181 0.52 -13.81 26.30
C LYS A 181 1.08 -13.71 24.88
N ARG A 182 0.27 -14.01 23.84
CA ARG A 182 0.62 -13.99 22.41
C ARG A 182 1.87 -14.79 22.08
N ARG A 183 1.95 -16.01 22.61
CA ARG A 183 3.13 -16.87 22.45
C ARG A 183 2.91 -17.97 21.40
N THR A 184 1.68 -18.18 20.96
CA THR A 184 1.33 -19.24 20.02
C THR A 184 0.69 -18.66 18.75
N ARG A 185 0.56 -19.50 17.72
CA ARG A 185 -0.16 -19.12 16.49
C ARG A 185 -1.68 -18.92 16.69
N ARG A 186 -2.22 -19.21 17.88
CA ARG A 186 -3.65 -18.98 18.18
C ARG A 186 -3.98 -17.49 18.17
N SER A 187 -3.07 -16.65 18.68
CA SER A 187 -3.14 -15.19 18.57
C SER A 187 -3.24 -14.73 17.10
N ASP A 188 -2.47 -15.35 16.20
CA ASP A 188 -2.50 -15.00 14.77
C ASP A 188 -3.82 -15.42 14.10
N VAL A 189 -4.40 -16.56 14.50
CA VAL A 189 -5.71 -16.98 14.01
C VAL A 189 -6.81 -16.04 14.52
N ALA A 190 -6.76 -15.68 15.81
CA ALA A 190 -7.67 -14.72 16.41
C ALA A 190 -7.63 -13.37 15.68
N PHE A 191 -6.43 -12.87 15.36
CA PHE A 191 -6.25 -11.65 14.57
C PHE A 191 -7.10 -11.65 13.28
N TRP A 192 -7.01 -12.71 12.47
CA TRP A 192 -7.76 -12.81 11.21
C TRP A 192 -9.27 -12.96 11.43
N LEU A 193 -9.68 -13.69 12.47
CA LEU A 193 -11.09 -13.83 12.82
C LEU A 193 -11.70 -12.50 13.27
N HIS A 194 -10.98 -11.70 14.07
CA HIS A 194 -11.41 -10.35 14.46
C HIS A 194 -11.51 -9.42 13.25
N LEU A 195 -10.52 -9.47 12.36
CA LEU A 195 -10.51 -8.70 11.10
C LEU A 195 -11.73 -9.05 10.23
N ALA A 196 -12.10 -10.33 10.13
CA ALA A 196 -13.26 -10.75 9.34
C ALA A 196 -14.61 -10.49 10.04
N ALA A 197 -14.68 -10.62 11.36
CA ALA A 197 -15.93 -10.48 12.11
C ALA A 197 -16.44 -9.03 12.19
N ALA A 198 -15.54 -8.05 12.35
CA ALA A 198 -15.95 -6.67 12.54
C ALA A 198 -16.77 -6.08 11.37
N PRO A 199 -16.39 -6.23 10.08
CA PRO A 199 -17.20 -5.78 8.96
C PRO A 199 -18.57 -6.47 8.87
N LEU A 200 -18.64 -7.76 9.20
CA LEU A 200 -19.90 -8.52 9.19
C LEU A 200 -20.88 -7.97 10.23
N VAL A 201 -20.37 -7.66 11.44
CA VAL A 201 -21.18 -7.05 12.50
C VAL A 201 -21.61 -5.63 12.11
N VAL A 202 -20.68 -4.79 11.67
CA VAL A 202 -20.99 -3.39 11.29
C VAL A 202 -22.00 -3.35 10.14
N HIS A 203 -21.78 -4.12 9.08
CA HIS A 203 -22.70 -4.19 7.94
C HIS A 203 -24.09 -4.68 8.35
N GLY A 204 -24.15 -5.76 9.14
CA GLY A 204 -25.42 -6.32 9.62
C GLY A 204 -26.20 -5.33 10.49
N VAL A 205 -25.53 -4.67 11.45
CA VAL A 205 -26.15 -3.65 12.31
C VAL A 205 -26.62 -2.45 11.50
N PHE A 206 -25.83 -1.98 10.54
CA PHE A 206 -26.20 -0.85 9.69
C PHE A 206 -27.43 -1.17 8.83
N ALA A 207 -27.44 -2.35 8.22
CA ALA A 207 -28.57 -2.81 7.43
C ALA A 207 -29.84 -2.95 8.27
N LEU A 208 -29.74 -3.46 9.51
CA LEU A 208 -30.87 -3.53 10.45
C LEU A 208 -31.36 -2.15 10.90
N ALA A 209 -30.44 -1.19 11.07
CA ALA A 209 -30.76 0.17 11.46
C ALA A 209 -31.23 1.06 10.29
N GLY A 210 -31.30 0.52 9.06
CA GLY A 210 -31.64 1.28 7.85
C GLY A 210 -30.59 2.33 7.48
N ILE A 211 -29.36 2.20 7.98
CA ILE A 211 -28.26 3.12 7.75
C ILE A 211 -27.62 2.77 6.42
N THR A 212 -27.77 3.67 5.45
CA THR A 212 -27.17 3.53 4.13
C THR A 212 -26.07 4.57 3.95
N PRO A 213 -24.84 4.19 3.55
CA PRO A 213 -23.77 5.12 3.23
C PRO A 213 -24.24 6.22 2.27
N GLY A 214 -23.94 7.48 2.61
CA GLY A 214 -24.37 8.66 1.84
C GLY A 214 -25.86 9.03 1.97
N LYS A 215 -26.66 8.28 2.74
CA LYS A 215 -28.10 8.50 2.96
C LYS A 215 -28.50 8.59 4.44
N ALA A 216 -27.51 8.53 5.33
CA ALA A 216 -27.74 8.56 6.75
C ALA A 216 -28.13 9.97 7.24
N ASP A 217 -29.16 10.04 8.07
CA ASP A 217 -29.61 11.27 8.73
C ASP A 217 -28.78 11.56 9.99
N GLU A 218 -28.80 12.80 10.50
CA GLU A 218 -28.09 13.19 11.73
C GLU A 218 -28.50 12.31 12.93
N ALA A 219 -29.78 11.92 13.00
CA ALA A 219 -30.29 11.02 14.03
C ALA A 219 -29.64 9.62 14.00
N GLN A 220 -29.13 9.18 12.84
CA GLN A 220 -28.43 7.91 12.68
C GLN A 220 -26.95 7.98 13.11
N LEU A 221 -26.41 9.17 13.41
CA LEU A 221 -25.03 9.32 13.91
C LEU A 221 -24.85 8.71 15.30
N VAL A 222 -25.83 8.85 16.19
CA VAL A 222 -25.75 8.33 17.57
C VAL A 222 -25.54 6.81 17.61
N PRO A 223 -26.35 5.96 16.95
CA PRO A 223 -26.12 4.52 16.96
C PRO A 223 -24.82 4.11 16.27
N VAL A 224 -24.36 4.85 15.25
CA VAL A 224 -23.05 4.62 14.61
C VAL A 224 -21.92 4.87 15.62
N LEU A 225 -21.90 6.05 16.24
CA LEU A 225 -20.89 6.40 17.24
C LEU A 225 -20.92 5.45 18.44
N ALA A 226 -22.10 5.03 18.88
CA ALA A 226 -22.24 4.05 19.96
C ALA A 226 -21.65 2.69 19.57
N LEU A 227 -21.91 2.18 18.36
CA LEU A 227 -21.35 0.92 17.87
C LEU A 227 -19.81 0.98 17.78
N PHE A 228 -19.28 2.04 17.18
CA PHE A 228 -17.82 2.21 17.04
C PHE A 228 -17.15 2.44 18.40
N GLY A 229 -17.78 3.19 19.30
CA GLY A 229 -17.33 3.34 20.68
C GLY A 229 -17.28 2.02 21.43
N ALA A 230 -18.30 1.16 21.27
CA ALA A 230 -18.31 -0.18 21.84
C ALA A 230 -17.19 -1.05 21.27
N LEU A 231 -16.99 -1.06 19.95
CA LEU A 231 -15.88 -1.77 19.31
C LEU A 231 -14.51 -1.25 19.78
N ALA A 232 -14.36 0.05 19.97
CA ALA A 232 -13.14 0.67 20.49
C ALA A 232 -12.84 0.27 21.93
N LEU A 233 -13.86 0.23 22.79
CA LEU A 233 -13.72 -0.25 24.17
C LEU A 233 -13.28 -1.71 24.20
N VAL A 234 -13.91 -2.58 23.39
CA VAL A 234 -13.51 -3.99 23.32
C VAL A 234 -12.08 -4.13 22.78
N ALA A 235 -11.72 -3.36 21.75
CA ALA A 235 -10.36 -3.35 21.20
C ALA A 235 -9.30 -2.92 22.23
N LEU A 236 -9.60 -1.92 23.06
CA LEU A 236 -8.72 -1.48 24.14
C LEU A 236 -8.55 -2.54 25.23
N LEU A 237 -9.65 -3.15 25.69
CA LEU A 237 -9.63 -4.19 26.73
C LEU A 237 -8.74 -5.37 26.33
N VAL A 238 -8.95 -5.85 25.11
CA VAL A 238 -8.32 -7.06 24.56
C VAL A 238 -6.95 -6.75 23.93
N ASP A 239 -6.57 -5.46 23.84
CA ASP A 239 -5.35 -4.98 23.21
C ASP A 239 -5.27 -5.31 21.70
N ARG A 240 -6.42 -5.37 21.01
CA ARG A 240 -6.53 -5.83 19.61
C ARG A 240 -6.98 -4.73 18.65
N ARG A 241 -5.99 -4.10 18.03
CA ARG A 241 -6.17 -3.06 16.99
C ARG A 241 -6.90 -3.53 15.70
N PRO A 242 -6.84 -4.81 15.27
CA PRO A 242 -7.58 -5.33 14.09
C PRO A 242 -9.07 -5.02 14.06
N ILE A 243 -9.71 -5.05 15.23
CA ILE A 243 -11.14 -4.75 15.36
C ILE A 243 -11.46 -3.34 14.87
N LEU A 244 -10.59 -2.38 15.18
CA LEU A 244 -10.78 -0.98 14.84
C LEU A 244 -10.47 -0.68 13.38
N VAL A 245 -9.33 -1.16 12.87
CA VAL A 245 -8.96 -0.91 11.46
C VAL A 245 -10.03 -1.45 10.51
N SER A 246 -10.55 -2.65 10.78
CA SER A 246 -11.53 -3.25 9.88
C SER A 246 -12.91 -2.62 9.95
N SER A 247 -13.33 -2.11 11.11
CA SER A 247 -14.59 -1.38 11.21
C SER A 247 -14.45 0.02 10.60
N LEU A 248 -13.30 0.66 10.77
CA LEU A 248 -13.03 2.02 10.32
C LEU A 248 -13.02 2.18 8.79
N SER A 249 -12.64 1.16 8.04
CA SER A 249 -12.75 1.19 6.57
C SER A 249 -14.18 1.44 6.10
N TYR A 250 -15.18 0.99 6.86
CA TYR A 250 -16.60 1.25 6.57
C TYR A 250 -16.96 2.73 6.76
N LEU A 251 -16.35 3.39 7.74
CA LEU A 251 -16.57 4.81 8.02
C LEU A 251 -15.89 5.70 6.98
N ILE A 252 -14.69 5.33 6.53
CA ILE A 252 -14.00 6.00 5.41
C ILE A 252 -14.84 5.88 4.13
N TYR A 253 -15.39 4.69 3.84
CA TYR A 253 -16.29 4.48 2.70
C TYR A 253 -17.55 5.36 2.81
N ALA A 254 -18.18 5.41 3.99
CA ALA A 254 -19.36 6.25 4.22
C ALA A 254 -19.07 7.74 3.98
N MET A 255 -17.92 8.24 4.42
CA MET A 255 -17.50 9.62 4.18
C MET A 255 -17.28 9.92 2.70
N ALA A 256 -16.64 9.01 1.96
CA ALA A 256 -16.41 9.18 0.52
C ALA A 256 -17.74 9.37 -0.22
N THR A 257 -18.75 8.57 0.11
CA THR A 257 -20.09 8.66 -0.50
C THR A 257 -20.87 9.91 -0.08
N GLN A 258 -20.55 10.54 1.06
CA GLN A 258 -21.22 11.77 1.51
C GLN A 258 -20.76 12.99 0.72
N VAL A 259 -19.46 13.09 0.42
CA VAL A 259 -18.89 14.18 -0.40
C VAL A 259 -19.53 14.23 -1.78
N GLU A 260 -19.75 13.06 -2.39
CA GLU A 260 -20.36 12.95 -3.74
C GLU A 260 -21.81 13.45 -3.80
N ARG A 261 -22.54 13.42 -2.68
CA ARG A 261 -23.99 13.63 -2.69
C ARG A 261 -24.43 15.05 -2.35
N ASP A 262 -23.96 15.57 -1.21
CA ASP A 262 -24.49 16.81 -0.67
C ASP A 262 -23.72 18.04 -1.20
N ASN A 263 -22.56 17.81 -1.83
CA ASN A 263 -21.58 18.84 -2.19
C ASN A 263 -21.20 19.76 -1.01
N VAL A 264 -21.51 19.35 0.22
CA VAL A 264 -21.19 20.06 1.46
C VAL A 264 -19.83 19.59 1.93
N LEU A 265 -18.79 20.28 1.45
CA LEU A 265 -17.41 19.99 1.82
C LEU A 265 -17.16 20.18 3.33
N GLY A 266 -17.94 21.04 4.01
CA GLY A 266 -17.77 21.40 5.43
C GLY A 266 -18.02 20.25 6.39
N GLY A 267 -19.14 19.54 6.23
CA GLY A 267 -19.48 18.39 7.06
C GLY A 267 -18.48 17.24 6.88
N ALA A 268 -18.10 16.96 5.64
CA ALA A 268 -17.09 15.95 5.33
C ALA A 268 -15.70 16.31 5.90
N ALA A 269 -15.29 17.58 5.83
CA ALA A 269 -14.05 18.07 6.44
C ALA A 269 -14.06 17.85 7.96
N ALA A 270 -15.14 18.24 8.64
CA ALA A 270 -15.27 18.08 10.09
C ALA A 270 -15.22 16.61 10.51
N ILE A 271 -15.97 15.73 9.83
CA ILE A 271 -15.97 14.29 10.11
C ILE A 271 -14.56 13.73 9.90
N ALA A 272 -13.89 14.05 8.79
CA ALA A 272 -12.54 13.57 8.49
C ALA A 272 -11.49 14.01 9.52
N LEU A 273 -11.55 15.27 9.95
CA LEU A 273 -10.64 15.81 10.97
C LEU A 273 -10.90 15.19 12.34
N VAL A 274 -12.15 15.13 12.79
CA VAL A 274 -12.51 14.51 14.08
C VAL A 274 -12.13 13.04 14.10
N LEU A 275 -12.41 12.32 13.01
CA LEU A 275 -12.04 10.93 12.87
C LEU A 275 -10.51 10.76 12.89
N GLY A 276 -9.80 11.50 12.04
CA GLY A 276 -8.34 11.43 11.93
C GLY A 276 -7.66 11.73 13.26
N LEU A 277 -8.01 12.84 13.90
CA LEU A 277 -7.51 13.21 15.22
C LEU A 277 -7.87 12.17 16.29
N GLY A 278 -9.11 11.66 16.28
CA GLY A 278 -9.56 10.63 17.23
C GLY A 278 -8.80 9.32 17.10
N ILE A 279 -8.58 8.85 15.87
CA ILE A 279 -7.78 7.64 15.59
C ILE A 279 -6.34 7.85 16.07
N LEU A 280 -5.73 8.98 15.74
CA LEU A 280 -4.34 9.26 16.12
C LEU A 280 -4.19 9.42 17.64
N ALA A 281 -5.14 10.08 18.29
CA ALA A 281 -5.20 10.17 19.75
C ALA A 281 -5.32 8.78 20.38
N LEU A 282 -6.17 7.91 19.83
CA LEU A 282 -6.32 6.53 20.27
C LEU A 282 -5.05 5.70 20.03
N ALA A 283 -4.37 5.90 18.90
CA ALA A 283 -3.12 5.19 18.57
C ALA A 283 -1.98 5.58 19.52
N VAL A 284 -1.86 6.87 19.83
CA VAL A 284 -0.82 7.40 20.73
C VAL A 284 -1.13 7.11 22.19
N GLY A 285 -2.39 7.32 22.58
CA GLY A 285 -2.90 7.14 23.94
C GLY A 285 -3.27 5.71 24.29
N TRP A 286 -3.05 4.74 23.38
CA TRP A 286 -3.52 3.36 23.51
C TRP A 286 -3.23 2.75 24.88
N ASN A 287 -1.95 2.78 25.29
CA ASN A 287 -1.53 2.19 26.56
C ASN A 287 -2.12 2.92 27.77
N LEU A 288 -2.26 4.25 27.71
CA LEU A 288 -2.82 5.07 28.79
C LEU A 288 -4.32 4.79 28.97
N LEU A 289 -5.07 4.83 27.87
CA LEU A 289 -6.50 4.55 27.85
C LEU A 289 -6.78 3.12 28.31
N ARG A 290 -5.95 2.18 27.87
CA ARG A 290 -6.05 0.79 28.28
C ARG A 290 -5.77 0.59 29.77
N GLN A 291 -4.70 1.19 30.29
CA GLN A 291 -4.37 1.10 31.72
C GLN A 291 -5.51 1.66 32.58
N GLY A 292 -6.04 2.84 32.24
CA GLY A 292 -7.18 3.43 32.94
C GLY A 292 -8.42 2.55 32.87
N LEU A 293 -8.71 1.96 31.70
CA LEU A 293 -9.84 1.07 31.51
C LEU A 293 -9.70 -0.24 32.32
N LEU A 294 -8.50 -0.82 32.38
CA LEU A 294 -8.24 -2.04 33.15
C LEU A 294 -8.38 -1.83 34.67
N MET A 295 -8.20 -0.61 35.19
CA MET A 295 -8.45 -0.29 36.61
C MET A 295 -9.95 -0.38 36.97
N LEU A 296 -10.84 -0.21 35.98
CA LEU A 296 -12.30 -0.30 36.17
C LEU A 296 -12.82 -1.75 36.06
N VAL A 297 -12.01 -2.65 35.49
CA VAL A 297 -12.40 -4.05 35.25
C VAL A 297 -12.13 -4.90 36.49
N PRO A 298 -13.04 -5.80 36.91
CA PRO A 298 -12.81 -6.70 38.04
C PRO A 298 -11.54 -7.54 37.86
N GLY A 299 -10.78 -7.72 38.95
CA GLY A 299 -9.46 -8.40 38.92
C GLY A 299 -9.46 -9.77 38.23
N ARG A 300 -10.51 -10.59 38.44
CA ARG A 300 -10.66 -11.91 37.80
C ARG A 300 -10.75 -11.85 36.27
N MET A 301 -11.29 -10.78 35.71
CA MET A 301 -11.35 -10.57 34.26
C MET A 301 -10.02 -10.01 33.75
N SER A 302 -9.40 -9.09 34.50
CA SER A 302 -8.09 -8.51 34.17
C SER A 302 -7.00 -9.58 34.06
N GLU A 303 -7.00 -10.58 34.93
CA GLU A 303 -6.05 -11.72 34.88
C GLU A 303 -6.12 -12.54 33.59
N ARG A 304 -7.29 -12.58 32.92
CA ARG A 304 -7.47 -13.30 31.65
C ARG A 304 -7.07 -12.47 30.43
N LEU A 305 -6.96 -11.16 30.58
CA LEU A 305 -6.59 -10.25 29.51
C LEU A 305 -5.06 -10.16 29.36
N ALA A 306 -4.60 -9.71 28.19
CA ALA A 306 -3.17 -9.49 27.94
C ALA A 306 -2.61 -8.45 28.92
N GLN A 307 -1.57 -8.79 29.67
CA GLN A 307 -1.00 -7.81 30.62
C GLN A 307 -0.13 -6.78 29.87
N PRO A 308 -0.18 -5.49 30.23
CA PRO A 308 0.73 -4.50 29.66
C PRO A 308 2.19 -4.95 29.83
N GLN A 309 2.97 -4.97 28.75
CA GLN A 309 4.40 -5.27 28.86
C GLN A 309 5.12 -4.12 29.60
N PRO A 310 6.11 -4.43 30.47
CA PRO A 310 6.93 -3.39 31.09
C PRO A 310 7.63 -2.56 30.03
N ILE A 311 7.44 -1.24 30.06
CA ILE A 311 8.09 -0.30 29.14
C ILE A 311 9.61 -0.39 29.33
N GLY A 312 10.36 -0.62 28.25
CA GLY A 312 11.83 -0.51 28.26
C GLY A 312 12.62 -1.83 28.27
N GLN A 313 11.98 -3.00 28.20
CA GLN A 313 12.73 -4.24 27.95
C GLN A 313 12.97 -4.42 26.43
N PRO A 314 14.22 -4.61 25.98
CA PRO A 314 14.47 -4.95 24.58
C PRO A 314 13.80 -6.29 24.26
N VAL A 315 13.06 -6.34 23.15
CA VAL A 315 12.49 -7.60 22.65
C VAL A 315 13.66 -8.53 22.34
N PRO A 316 13.70 -9.76 22.90
CA PRO A 316 14.75 -10.72 22.56
C PRO A 316 14.78 -10.94 21.05
N GLU A 317 15.94 -10.71 20.45
CA GLU A 317 16.14 -10.88 19.02
C GLU A 317 15.79 -12.33 18.65
N PRO A 318 14.85 -12.59 17.73
CA PRO A 318 14.47 -13.95 17.41
C PRO A 318 15.66 -14.70 16.81
N ALA A 319 16.05 -15.80 17.46
CA ALA A 319 17.24 -16.63 17.16
C ALA A 319 17.34 -17.21 15.72
N HIS A 320 16.35 -16.94 14.86
CA HIS A 320 16.28 -17.44 13.48
C HIS A 320 15.79 -16.38 12.49
N ALA A 321 16.07 -15.10 12.72
CA ALA A 321 15.99 -14.12 11.65
C ALA A 321 17.09 -14.46 10.62
N GLU A 322 16.83 -15.43 9.74
CA GLU A 322 17.57 -15.53 8.49
C GLU A 322 17.54 -14.14 7.88
N ALA A 323 18.72 -13.52 7.78
CA ALA A 323 18.87 -12.17 7.23
C ALA A 323 18.19 -12.14 5.86
N GLU A 324 17.00 -11.53 5.80
CA GLU A 324 16.30 -11.35 4.54
C GLU A 324 17.13 -10.39 3.70
N THR A 325 17.38 -10.75 2.43
CA THR A 325 18.37 -10.06 1.60
C THR A 325 17.94 -8.67 1.16
N GLU A 326 16.64 -8.38 1.23
CA GLU A 326 16.07 -7.06 0.95
C GLU A 326 14.95 -6.76 1.99
N PRO A 327 15.31 -6.32 3.21
CA PRO A 327 14.34 -6.07 4.26
C PRO A 327 13.43 -4.90 3.86
N LEU A 328 12.18 -5.20 3.53
CA LEU A 328 11.20 -4.17 3.21
C LEU A 328 10.53 -3.68 4.48
N ARG A 329 10.91 -2.46 4.85
CA ARG A 329 10.43 -1.80 6.06
C ARG A 329 9.15 -1.01 5.76
N LEU A 330 8.16 -1.65 5.11
CA LEU A 330 6.92 -0.96 4.71
C LEU A 330 5.89 -0.95 5.84
N VAL A 331 5.74 -2.07 6.56
CA VAL A 331 4.75 -2.24 7.64
C VAL A 331 5.40 -3.08 8.75
N PHE A 332 5.72 -2.49 9.90
CA PHE A 332 6.31 -3.22 11.04
C PHE A 332 5.25 -3.90 11.93
N GLY A 333 4.00 -3.44 11.85
CA GLY A 333 2.88 -4.04 12.55
C GLY A 333 1.56 -3.34 12.27
N PHE A 334 0.49 -3.84 12.86
CA PHE A 334 -0.86 -3.33 12.63
C PHE A 334 -1.08 -1.91 13.20
N ASN A 335 -0.20 -1.48 14.11
CA ASN A 335 -0.12 -0.10 14.58
C ASN A 335 0.08 0.89 13.42
N ASP A 336 1.01 0.56 12.52
CA ASP A 336 1.39 1.42 11.41
C ASP A 336 0.22 1.65 10.47
N ILE A 337 -0.58 0.60 10.22
CA ILE A 337 -1.81 0.66 9.41
C ILE A 337 -2.84 1.55 10.10
N PHE A 338 -3.09 1.33 11.40
CA PHE A 338 -4.06 2.11 12.16
C PHE A 338 -3.71 3.61 12.19
N VAL A 339 -2.45 3.94 12.48
CA VAL A 339 -1.93 5.32 12.42
C VAL A 339 -2.06 5.89 11.01
N SER A 340 -1.70 5.12 9.98
CA SER A 340 -1.75 5.58 8.58
C SER A 340 -3.18 5.91 8.13
N LEU A 341 -4.17 5.12 8.52
CA LEU A 341 -5.59 5.44 8.25
C LEU A 341 -6.02 6.75 8.94
N GLY A 342 -5.58 6.96 10.19
CA GLY A 342 -5.80 8.23 10.89
C GLY A 342 -5.14 9.42 10.21
N LEU A 343 -3.92 9.25 9.67
CA LEU A 343 -3.21 10.27 8.92
C LEU A 343 -3.89 10.59 7.59
N ILE A 344 -4.36 9.58 6.84
CA ILE A 344 -5.10 9.77 5.61
C ILE A 344 -6.37 10.57 5.89
N ALA A 345 -7.15 10.21 6.91
CA ALA A 345 -8.35 10.93 7.31
C ALA A 345 -8.04 12.38 7.75
N LEU A 346 -6.98 12.57 8.54
CA LEU A 346 -6.54 13.91 8.98
C LEU A 346 -6.14 14.80 7.80
N VAL A 347 -5.30 14.28 6.89
CA VAL A 347 -4.84 15.03 5.71
C VAL A 347 -6.00 15.34 4.77
N LEU A 348 -6.86 14.35 4.50
CA LEU A 348 -8.07 14.56 3.70
C LEU A 348 -8.97 15.62 4.33
N GLY A 349 -9.20 15.55 5.64
CA GLY A 349 -9.99 16.54 6.36
C GLY A 349 -9.39 17.94 6.31
N ALA A 350 -8.07 18.06 6.41
CA ALA A 350 -7.38 19.34 6.28
C ALA A 350 -7.47 19.90 4.84
N VAL A 351 -7.38 19.06 3.81
CA VAL A 351 -7.58 19.44 2.40
C VAL A 351 -9.02 19.87 2.14
N LEU A 352 -10.01 19.13 2.65
CA LEU A 352 -11.42 19.49 2.52
C LEU A 352 -11.72 20.79 3.27
N LEU A 353 -11.14 20.99 4.46
CA LEU A 353 -11.25 22.25 5.19
C LEU A 353 -10.70 23.41 4.36
N SER A 354 -9.53 23.25 3.75
CA SER A 354 -8.98 24.26 2.84
C SER A 354 -9.91 24.57 1.66
N ALA A 355 -10.53 23.54 1.07
CA ALA A 355 -11.51 23.73 -0.01
C ALA A 355 -12.74 24.51 0.46
N THR A 356 -13.27 24.21 1.66
CA THR A 356 -14.40 24.95 2.24
C THR A 356 -14.05 26.41 2.49
N MET A 357 -12.84 26.68 2.98
CA MET A 357 -12.38 28.05 3.22
C MET A 357 -12.15 28.80 1.91
N ALA A 358 -11.79 28.10 0.82
CA ALA A 358 -11.61 28.69 -0.51
C ALA A 358 -12.93 29.01 -1.23
N ASP A 359 -13.98 28.23 -0.97
CA ASP A 359 -15.32 28.42 -1.58
C ASP A 359 -16.10 29.59 -0.96
N LEU A 360 -15.96 29.82 0.36
CA LEU A 360 -16.68 30.90 1.07
C LEU A 360 -16.47 32.29 0.40
N PRO A 361 -15.24 32.74 0.09
CA PRO A 361 -15.01 34.01 -0.60
C PRO A 361 -15.34 33.99 -2.09
N ALA A 362 -15.47 32.83 -2.72
CA ALA A 362 -15.83 32.70 -4.13
C ALA A 362 -17.34 32.91 -4.34
N ILE A 363 -18.15 32.35 -3.42
CA ILE A 363 -19.60 32.53 -3.33
C ILE A 363 -19.94 34.00 -3.05
N GLU A 364 -19.28 34.63 -2.07
CA GLU A 364 -19.51 36.03 -1.69
C GLU A 364 -19.18 37.03 -2.82
N ARG A 365 -18.22 36.69 -3.70
CA ARG A 365 -17.81 37.54 -4.84
C ARG A 365 -18.55 37.24 -6.14
N GLY A 366 -19.48 36.29 -6.17
CA GLY A 366 -20.15 35.84 -7.39
C GLY A 366 -19.20 35.25 -8.44
N SER A 367 -18.00 34.81 -8.03
CA SER A 367 -16.97 34.26 -8.92
C SER A 367 -17.06 32.74 -8.95
N THR A 368 -17.08 32.13 -10.13
CA THR A 368 -17.18 30.67 -10.31
C THR A 368 -15.85 29.92 -10.13
N ARG A 369 -14.77 30.61 -9.78
CA ARG A 369 -13.43 30.01 -9.60
C ARG A 369 -12.83 30.47 -8.27
N PRO A 370 -12.52 29.55 -7.33
CA PRO A 370 -11.80 29.92 -6.12
C PRO A 370 -10.42 30.47 -6.52
N ALA A 371 -10.03 31.61 -5.95
CA ALA A 371 -8.70 32.16 -6.16
C ALA A 371 -7.67 31.27 -5.46
N LEU A 372 -6.66 30.80 -6.19
CA LEU A 372 -5.54 30.05 -5.60
C LEU A 372 -4.78 31.00 -4.65
N ASP A 373 -4.90 30.75 -3.35
CA ASP A 373 -4.23 31.50 -2.28
C ASP A 373 -3.37 30.53 -1.45
N TRP A 374 -2.19 30.98 -1.04
CA TRP A 374 -1.27 30.19 -0.20
C TRP A 374 -1.89 29.81 1.14
N ARG A 375 -2.85 30.61 1.63
CA ARG A 375 -3.60 30.34 2.86
C ARG A 375 -4.30 28.99 2.83
N TRP A 376 -4.72 28.53 1.65
CA TRP A 376 -5.38 27.22 1.48
C TRP A 376 -4.42 26.04 1.63
N LEU A 377 -3.11 26.25 1.55
CA LEU A 377 -2.15 25.19 1.84
C LEU A 377 -1.84 25.06 3.34
N VAL A 378 -2.19 26.05 4.15
CA VAL A 378 -1.80 26.09 5.57
C VAL A 378 -2.39 24.91 6.36
N PRO A 379 -3.70 24.60 6.32
CA PRO A 379 -4.24 23.48 7.08
C PRO A 379 -3.58 22.13 6.75
N PRO A 380 -3.47 21.69 5.48
CA PRO A 380 -2.83 20.41 5.16
C PRO A 380 -1.32 20.43 5.42
N LEU A 381 -0.61 21.57 5.24
CA LEU A 381 0.81 21.67 5.58
C LEU A 381 1.03 21.48 7.09
N LEU A 382 0.22 22.12 7.92
CA LEU A 382 0.31 21.97 9.38
C LEU A 382 0.02 20.53 9.82
N ALA A 383 -1.03 19.92 9.25
CA ALA A 383 -1.37 18.53 9.53
C ALA A 383 -0.22 17.58 9.15
N ILE A 384 0.31 17.69 7.93
CA ILE A 384 1.39 16.82 7.43
C ILE A 384 2.68 17.05 8.20
N TRP A 385 3.10 18.29 8.39
CA TRP A 385 4.37 18.62 9.06
C TRP A 385 4.33 18.22 10.54
N GLY A 386 3.25 18.55 11.25
CA GLY A 386 3.06 18.17 12.65
C GLY A 386 3.01 16.66 12.84
N ALA A 387 2.28 15.96 11.98
CA ALA A 387 2.24 14.51 12.00
C ALA A 387 3.60 13.87 11.66
N ALA A 388 4.33 14.41 10.69
CA ALA A 388 5.64 13.91 10.30
C ALA A 388 6.68 14.13 11.41
N GLU A 389 6.62 15.27 12.09
CA GLU A 389 7.44 15.54 13.26
C GLU A 389 7.19 14.47 14.33
N PHE A 390 5.94 14.17 14.66
CA PHE A 390 5.63 13.20 15.71
C PHE A 390 5.84 11.73 15.28
N PHE A 391 5.18 11.27 14.22
CA PHE A 391 5.15 9.85 13.85
C PHE A 391 6.38 9.36 13.10
N VAL A 392 7.01 10.22 12.31
CA VAL A 392 8.21 9.84 11.55
C VAL A 392 9.46 10.16 12.35
N ARG A 393 9.63 11.41 12.78
CA ARG A 393 10.89 11.82 13.40
C ARG A 393 11.04 11.30 14.84
N HIS A 394 9.98 11.36 15.65
CA HIS A 394 10.03 10.88 17.05
C HIS A 394 9.69 9.39 17.17
N ARG A 395 8.59 8.92 16.55
CA ARG A 395 8.16 7.51 16.64
C ARG A 395 8.80 6.58 15.61
N ARG A 396 9.47 7.11 14.58
CA ARG A 396 10.20 6.32 13.55
C ARG A 396 9.34 5.27 12.83
N MET A 397 8.07 5.58 12.61
CA MET A 397 7.14 4.68 11.91
C MET A 397 7.30 4.79 10.39
N ALA A 398 7.37 3.66 9.68
CA ALA A 398 7.68 3.65 8.25
C ALA A 398 6.46 3.84 7.33
N LEU A 399 5.33 3.14 7.56
CA LEU A 399 4.13 3.35 6.74
C LEU A 399 3.59 4.79 6.86
N PRO A 400 3.49 5.38 8.07
CA PRO A 400 3.20 6.80 8.22
C PRO A 400 4.15 7.72 7.43
N ALA A 401 5.44 7.39 7.36
CA ALA A 401 6.41 8.16 6.60
C ALA A 401 6.13 8.15 5.09
N ILE A 402 5.73 6.99 4.54
CA ILE A 402 5.35 6.85 3.14
C ILE A 402 4.08 7.67 2.85
N VAL A 403 3.05 7.52 3.68
CA VAL A 403 1.76 8.23 3.52
C VAL A 403 1.98 9.74 3.57
N LEU A 404 2.72 10.24 4.57
CA LEU A 404 2.98 11.67 4.72
C LEU A 404 3.91 12.21 3.64
N GLY A 405 4.90 11.42 3.19
CA GLY A 405 5.77 11.79 2.08
C GLY A 405 5.01 11.95 0.77
N LEU A 406 4.11 11.01 0.44
CA LEU A 406 3.24 11.10 -0.74
C LEU A 406 2.27 12.29 -0.64
N ALA A 407 1.63 12.47 0.52
CA ALA A 407 0.75 13.61 0.76
C ALA A 407 1.50 14.96 0.62
N PHE A 408 2.70 15.05 1.19
CA PHE A 408 3.53 16.24 1.09
C PHE A 408 3.97 16.51 -0.36
N MET A 409 4.33 15.46 -1.11
CA MET A 409 4.66 15.58 -2.52
C MET A 409 3.51 16.16 -3.34
N LEU A 410 2.29 15.64 -3.17
CA LEU A 410 1.10 16.19 -3.84
C LEU A 410 0.85 17.65 -3.43
N LEU A 411 1.01 17.98 -2.15
CA LEU A 411 0.82 19.34 -1.65
C LEU A 411 1.90 20.32 -2.16
N SER A 412 3.14 19.84 -2.31
CA SER A 412 4.25 20.63 -2.85
C SER A 412 4.02 21.05 -4.30
N TRP A 413 3.27 20.27 -5.10
CA TRP A 413 2.84 20.68 -6.43
C TRP A 413 1.88 21.87 -6.39
N ALA A 414 0.89 21.84 -5.49
CA ALA A 414 0.00 22.98 -5.30
C ALA A 414 0.78 24.23 -4.83
N GLY A 415 1.78 24.05 -3.95
CA GLY A 415 2.72 25.09 -3.56
C GLY A 415 3.56 25.60 -4.74
N GLY A 416 3.98 24.72 -5.63
CA GLY A 416 4.72 25.05 -6.84
C GLY A 416 3.90 25.89 -7.83
N VAL A 417 2.62 25.57 -8.01
CA VAL A 417 1.70 26.38 -8.85
C VAL A 417 1.58 27.78 -8.26
N LEU A 418 1.38 27.89 -6.94
CA LEU A 418 1.30 29.17 -6.25
C LEU A 418 2.62 29.96 -6.31
N PHE A 419 3.75 29.27 -6.19
CA PHE A 419 5.06 29.89 -6.37
C PHE A 419 5.20 30.47 -7.78
N VAL A 420 4.77 29.72 -8.80
CA VAL A 420 4.76 30.22 -10.17
C VAL A 420 3.85 31.45 -10.29
N GLU A 421 2.62 31.36 -9.80
CA GLU A 421 1.62 32.42 -9.92
C GLU A 421 1.99 33.70 -9.16
N ARG A 422 2.53 33.57 -7.94
CA ARG A 422 2.71 34.70 -7.00
C ARG A 422 4.13 35.24 -6.95
N VAL A 423 5.12 34.47 -7.37
CA VAL A 423 6.53 34.88 -7.31
C VAL A 423 7.12 34.90 -8.70
N TRP A 424 7.06 33.78 -9.41
CA TRP A 424 7.77 33.63 -10.68
C TRP A 424 7.19 34.50 -11.79
N LEU A 425 5.86 34.53 -11.98
CA LEU A 425 5.21 35.35 -13.01
C LEU A 425 5.42 36.86 -12.80
N PRO A 426 5.23 37.43 -11.59
CA PRO A 426 5.52 38.84 -11.35
C PRO A 426 6.97 39.24 -11.63
N LEU A 427 7.94 38.35 -11.36
CA LEU A 427 9.35 38.58 -11.71
C LEU A 427 9.59 38.68 -13.22
N HIS A 428 8.68 38.16 -14.04
CA HIS A 428 8.71 38.22 -15.50
C HIS A 428 7.65 39.20 -16.06
N GLY A 429 7.07 40.06 -15.21
CA GLY A 429 6.12 41.09 -15.63
C GLY A 429 4.71 40.59 -15.99
N LEU A 430 4.32 39.39 -15.53
CA LEU A 430 2.97 38.83 -15.68
C LEU A 430 2.22 38.79 -14.34
N ASP A 431 0.93 39.09 -14.37
CA ASP A 431 0.10 39.13 -13.16
C ASP A 431 -0.61 37.81 -12.85
N SER A 432 -0.79 36.93 -13.85
CA SER A 432 -1.50 35.66 -13.65
C SER A 432 -1.20 34.60 -14.70
N ILE A 433 -1.42 33.33 -14.33
CA ILE A 433 -1.37 32.19 -15.25
C ILE A 433 -2.42 32.35 -16.36
N ALA A 434 -3.53 33.03 -16.08
CA ALA A 434 -4.57 33.32 -17.08
C ALA A 434 -4.08 34.30 -18.16
N GLN A 435 -3.25 35.29 -17.81
CA GLN A 435 -2.61 36.17 -18.80
C GLN A 435 -1.60 35.41 -19.64
N LEU A 436 -0.83 34.49 -19.05
CA LEU A 436 0.01 33.56 -19.81
C LEU A 436 -0.88 32.79 -20.81
N ALA A 437 -1.92 32.11 -20.32
CA ALA A 437 -2.81 31.28 -21.14
C ALA A 437 -3.62 32.05 -22.21
N SER A 438 -3.98 33.31 -21.97
CA SER A 438 -4.79 34.13 -22.89
C SER A 438 -3.98 35.07 -23.78
N GLY A 439 -2.78 35.49 -23.36
CA GLY A 439 -1.97 36.51 -24.04
C GLY A 439 -1.05 36.01 -25.18
N GLY A 440 -0.90 34.70 -25.37
CA GLY A 440 0.24 34.15 -26.13
C GLY A 440 0.06 33.86 -27.62
N ARG A 441 -1.14 33.93 -28.22
CA ARG A 441 -1.31 33.53 -29.65
C ARG A 441 -1.21 34.67 -30.67
N GLY A 442 -1.21 35.93 -30.23
CA GLY A 442 -1.45 37.05 -31.14
C GLY A 442 -0.26 37.93 -31.52
N ALA A 443 0.74 38.12 -30.64
CA ALA A 443 1.76 39.16 -30.84
C ALA A 443 3.24 38.68 -30.76
N ILE A 444 3.62 37.78 -29.83
CA ILE A 444 4.99 37.23 -29.73
C ILE A 444 4.95 35.78 -29.17
N PRO A 445 4.72 34.75 -30.00
CA PRO A 445 4.60 33.36 -29.56
C PRO A 445 5.84 32.80 -28.85
N GLU A 446 7.02 33.22 -29.29
CA GLU A 446 8.33 32.76 -28.79
C GLU A 446 8.55 33.09 -27.31
N MET A 447 8.20 34.32 -26.89
CA MET A 447 8.25 34.73 -25.49
C MET A 447 7.28 33.92 -24.63
N PHE A 448 6.10 33.58 -25.15
CA PHE A 448 5.11 32.78 -24.42
C PHE A 448 5.62 31.35 -24.16
N TYR A 449 6.21 30.70 -25.16
CA TYR A 449 6.73 29.34 -25.02
C TYR A 449 7.94 29.26 -24.07
N GLU A 450 8.85 30.23 -24.14
CA GLU A 450 9.97 30.34 -23.18
C GLU A 450 9.45 30.47 -21.75
N LEU A 451 8.44 31.31 -21.55
CA LEU A 451 7.88 31.58 -20.23
C LEU A 451 7.08 30.37 -19.70
N GLN A 452 6.32 29.69 -20.54
CA GLN A 452 5.66 28.44 -20.14
C GLN A 452 6.67 27.37 -19.73
N ARG A 453 7.75 27.20 -20.49
CA ARG A 453 8.80 26.22 -20.23
C ARG A 453 9.56 26.52 -18.95
N SER A 454 10.10 27.74 -18.82
CA SER A 454 10.86 28.16 -17.64
C SER A 454 10.00 28.17 -16.38
N GLY A 455 8.71 28.49 -16.46
CA GLY A 455 7.75 28.36 -15.36
C GLY A 455 7.54 26.91 -14.92
N ALA A 456 7.43 25.97 -15.87
CA ALA A 456 7.32 24.53 -15.56
C ALA A 456 8.58 24.00 -14.83
N TRP A 457 9.77 24.42 -15.26
CA TRP A 457 11.03 24.09 -14.60
C TRP A 457 11.18 24.76 -13.22
N ALA A 458 10.72 26.00 -13.07
CA ALA A 458 10.69 26.68 -11.77
C ALA A 458 9.77 25.96 -10.77
N MET A 459 8.60 25.50 -11.22
CA MET A 459 7.69 24.68 -10.41
C MET A 459 8.34 23.36 -9.99
N ALA A 460 8.99 22.66 -10.91
CA ALA A 460 9.71 21.42 -10.60
C ALA A 460 10.86 21.66 -9.62
N GLY A 461 11.59 22.77 -9.75
CA GLY A 461 12.62 23.18 -8.80
C GLY A 461 12.07 23.41 -7.39
N PHE A 462 10.91 24.06 -7.28
CA PHE A 462 10.21 24.22 -6.00
C PHE A 462 9.86 22.86 -5.38
N VAL A 463 9.24 21.97 -6.16
CA VAL A 463 8.85 20.62 -5.71
C VAL A 463 10.08 19.81 -5.26
N LEU A 464 11.17 19.85 -6.03
CA LEU A 464 12.44 19.20 -5.70
C LEU A 464 12.96 19.68 -4.34
N VAL A 465 13.10 20.99 -4.17
CA VAL A 465 13.64 21.58 -2.93
C VAL A 465 12.73 21.28 -1.74
N ALA A 466 11.42 21.46 -1.89
CA ALA A 466 10.45 21.20 -0.82
C ALA A 466 10.54 19.74 -0.32
N ASN A 467 10.54 18.77 -1.24
CA ASN A 467 10.58 17.35 -0.87
C ASN A 467 11.94 16.93 -0.30
N LEU A 468 13.05 17.48 -0.80
CA LEU A 468 14.37 17.25 -0.19
C LEU A 468 14.43 17.81 1.23
N LEU A 469 13.94 19.02 1.46
CA LEU A 469 13.90 19.62 2.80
C LEU A 469 13.03 18.81 3.77
N PHE A 470 11.86 18.37 3.31
CA PHE A 470 10.98 17.48 4.09
C PHE A 470 11.68 16.15 4.41
N GLY A 471 12.35 15.55 3.43
CA GLY A 471 13.12 14.32 3.59
C GLY A 471 14.28 14.47 4.58
N LEU A 472 15.06 15.55 4.49
CA LEU A 472 16.17 15.86 5.39
C LEU A 472 15.68 16.12 6.82
N ARG A 473 14.56 16.85 6.97
CA ARG A 473 13.99 17.19 8.27
C ARG A 473 13.41 15.96 8.98
N HIS A 474 12.58 15.20 8.28
CA HIS A 474 11.80 14.11 8.88
C HIS A 474 12.43 12.73 8.70
N ARG A 475 13.52 12.63 7.91
CA ARG A 475 14.25 11.39 7.60
C ARG A 475 13.38 10.37 6.86
N VAL A 476 12.63 10.86 5.88
CA VAL A 476 11.77 10.03 5.03
C VAL A 476 12.59 9.51 3.85
N PRO A 477 12.89 8.20 3.76
CA PRO A 477 13.79 7.68 2.72
C PRO A 477 13.23 7.82 1.30
N LEU A 478 11.91 7.79 1.16
CA LEU A 478 11.18 7.95 -0.10
C LEU A 478 11.28 9.38 -0.68
N SER A 479 11.58 10.40 0.14
CA SER A 479 11.53 11.80 -0.28
C SER A 479 12.49 12.17 -1.41
N ALA A 480 13.66 11.53 -1.50
CA ALA A 480 14.59 11.76 -2.61
C ALA A 480 14.01 11.32 -3.95
N ALA A 481 13.32 10.17 -3.99
CA ALA A 481 12.64 9.70 -5.18
C ALA A 481 11.45 10.59 -5.55
N LEU A 482 10.66 11.06 -4.57
CA LEU A 482 9.57 12.00 -4.82
C LEU A 482 10.08 13.36 -5.32
N ALA A 483 11.21 13.84 -4.77
CA ALA A 483 11.81 15.08 -5.23
C ALA A 483 12.25 14.99 -6.71
N LEU A 484 12.90 13.89 -7.12
CA LEU A 484 13.32 13.67 -8.50
C LEU A 484 12.13 13.45 -9.46
N SER A 485 11.05 12.81 -9.01
CA SER A 485 9.85 12.65 -9.85
C SER A 485 9.17 14.00 -10.17
N GLY A 486 9.47 15.06 -9.40
CA GLY A 486 9.14 16.44 -9.73
C GLY A 486 9.55 16.87 -11.14
N ALA A 487 10.68 16.36 -11.64
CA ALA A 487 11.16 16.68 -12.98
C ALA A 487 10.32 16.08 -14.11
N ILE A 488 9.40 15.15 -13.84
CA ILE A 488 8.56 14.53 -14.89
C ILE A 488 7.63 15.57 -15.53
N PHE A 489 7.07 16.50 -14.75
CA PHE A 489 6.14 17.52 -15.27
C PHE A 489 6.76 18.44 -16.34
N PRO A 490 7.92 19.10 -16.12
CA PRO A 490 8.51 19.95 -17.14
C PRO A 490 8.88 19.15 -18.39
N LEU A 491 9.30 17.88 -18.26
CA LEU A 491 9.56 17.01 -19.42
C LEU A 491 8.30 16.76 -20.26
N LEU A 492 7.14 16.58 -19.60
CA LEU A 492 5.84 16.46 -20.26
C LEU A 492 5.36 17.79 -20.85
N SER A 493 5.63 18.91 -20.18
CA SER A 493 5.36 20.26 -20.68
C SER A 493 6.14 20.53 -21.97
N ASP A 494 7.43 20.18 -22.00
CA ASP A 494 8.26 20.28 -23.21
C ASP A 494 7.70 19.43 -24.36
N ALA A 495 7.16 18.24 -24.07
CA ALA A 495 6.48 17.39 -25.06
C ALA A 495 5.16 17.98 -25.57
N ALA A 496 4.49 18.81 -24.77
CA ALA A 496 3.31 19.54 -25.20
C ALA A 496 3.70 20.73 -26.10
N LEU A 497 4.79 21.44 -25.78
CA LEU A 497 5.32 22.54 -26.59
C LEU A 497 5.77 22.06 -27.98
N LEU A 498 6.49 20.94 -28.07
CA LEU A 498 6.85 20.30 -29.34
C LEU A 498 5.64 19.99 -30.24
N ARG A 499 4.48 19.70 -29.64
CA ARG A 499 3.23 19.45 -30.38
C ARG A 499 2.54 20.75 -30.82
N GLN A 500 2.82 21.87 -30.17
CA GLN A 500 2.21 23.17 -30.48
C GLN A 500 3.04 23.95 -31.52
N ASP A 501 4.36 24.02 -31.34
CA ASP A 501 5.30 24.67 -32.26
C ASP A 501 6.60 23.85 -32.34
N PRO A 502 6.72 22.94 -33.32
CA PRO A 502 7.91 22.11 -33.49
C PRO A 502 9.18 22.90 -33.75
N ALA A 503 9.11 23.97 -34.56
CA ALA A 503 10.29 24.72 -34.99
C ALA A 503 10.93 25.47 -33.81
N TRP A 504 10.12 26.11 -32.98
CA TRP A 504 10.59 26.73 -31.75
C TRP A 504 11.16 25.68 -30.79
N ALA A 505 10.44 24.58 -30.57
CA ALA A 505 10.81 23.60 -29.56
C ALA A 505 12.07 22.81 -29.92
N GLU A 506 12.33 22.50 -31.20
CA GLU A 506 13.58 21.85 -31.62
C GLU A 506 14.83 22.71 -31.36
N ALA A 507 14.69 24.05 -31.42
CA ALA A 507 15.79 24.96 -31.15
C ALA A 507 16.09 25.11 -29.64
N HIS A 508 15.08 24.91 -28.78
CA HIS A 508 15.19 25.26 -27.36
C HIS A 508 15.16 24.04 -26.42
N VAL A 509 14.45 22.96 -26.75
CA VAL A 509 14.26 21.78 -25.89
C VAL A 509 15.43 20.80 -26.04
N LEU A 510 16.09 20.50 -24.92
CA LEU A 510 17.14 19.49 -24.87
C LEU A 510 16.53 18.08 -25.06
N LEU A 511 16.98 17.37 -26.10
CA LEU A 511 16.45 16.06 -26.53
C LEU A 511 14.97 16.16 -26.91
N PRO A 512 14.61 16.36 -28.19
CA PRO A 512 13.20 16.55 -28.59
C PRO A 512 12.33 15.33 -28.29
N ASP A 513 12.89 14.11 -28.30
CA ASP A 513 12.17 12.91 -27.92
C ASP A 513 11.93 12.82 -26.39
N ILE A 514 10.65 12.74 -25.99
CA ILE A 514 10.25 12.54 -24.60
C ILE A 514 10.82 11.24 -24.02
N LYS A 515 10.95 10.18 -24.83
CA LYS A 515 11.52 8.90 -24.37
C LYS A 515 12.98 9.10 -23.95
N ALA A 516 13.76 9.83 -24.74
CA ALA A 516 15.15 10.15 -24.42
C ALA A 516 15.27 10.97 -23.13
N ARG A 517 14.38 11.95 -22.91
CA ARG A 517 14.37 12.75 -21.67
C ARG A 517 14.01 11.93 -20.43
N LEU A 518 12.98 11.09 -20.53
CA LEU A 518 12.59 10.18 -19.44
C LEU A 518 13.69 9.15 -19.15
N ALA A 519 14.34 8.62 -20.19
CA ALA A 519 15.48 7.72 -20.04
C ALA A 519 16.66 8.40 -19.35
N LEU A 520 16.99 9.64 -19.73
CA LEU A 520 18.05 10.41 -19.07
C LEU A 520 17.77 10.61 -17.58
N LEU A 521 16.56 11.05 -17.21
CA LEU A 521 16.15 11.17 -15.82
C LEU A 521 16.22 9.81 -15.08
N GLY A 522 15.81 8.73 -15.75
CA GLY A 522 15.90 7.38 -15.24
C GLY A 522 17.34 6.91 -14.99
N VAL A 523 18.27 7.21 -15.89
CA VAL A 523 19.71 6.91 -15.74
C VAL A 523 20.30 7.71 -14.56
N LEU A 524 19.94 8.99 -14.42
CA LEU A 524 20.38 9.81 -13.30
C LEU A 524 19.85 9.27 -11.96
N ALA A 525 18.56 8.89 -11.91
CA ALA A 525 17.97 8.26 -10.73
C ALA A 525 18.63 6.91 -10.41
N PHE A 526 18.95 6.10 -11.43
CA PHE A 526 19.67 4.83 -11.25
C PHE A 526 21.09 5.06 -10.72
N GLY A 527 21.81 6.05 -11.24
CA GLY A 527 23.15 6.41 -10.77
C GLY A 527 23.13 6.86 -9.30
N ALA A 528 22.15 7.68 -8.91
CA ALA A 528 21.94 8.07 -7.52
C ALA A 528 21.61 6.86 -6.63
N ALA A 529 20.74 5.95 -7.09
CA ALA A 529 20.41 4.72 -6.39
C ALA A 529 21.65 3.84 -6.15
N LEU A 530 22.46 3.64 -7.19
CA LEU A 530 23.69 2.86 -7.14
C LEU A 530 24.72 3.50 -6.21
N ALA A 531 24.86 4.83 -6.23
CA ALA A 531 25.75 5.53 -5.31
C ALA A 531 25.32 5.31 -3.84
N CYS A 532 24.02 5.35 -3.55
CA CYS A 532 23.49 5.04 -2.23
C CYS A 532 23.79 3.59 -1.82
N ASP A 533 23.53 2.61 -2.70
CA ASP A 533 23.80 1.18 -2.44
C ASP A 533 25.30 0.89 -2.24
N LEU A 534 26.17 1.54 -3.01
CA LEU A 534 27.63 1.39 -2.85
C LEU A 534 28.15 2.04 -1.56
N SER A 535 27.50 3.10 -1.09
CA SER A 535 27.85 3.78 0.16
C SER A 535 27.38 3.02 1.40
N ASP A 536 26.38 2.15 1.27
CA ASP A 536 25.80 1.33 2.35
C ASP A 536 25.57 -0.10 1.88
N ARG A 537 26.67 -0.82 1.58
CA ARG A 537 26.62 -2.19 1.05
C ARG A 537 25.94 -3.19 1.98
N ALA A 538 26.03 -2.94 3.30
CA ALA A 538 25.40 -3.76 4.32
C ALA A 538 23.90 -3.47 4.48
N ARG A 539 23.39 -2.39 3.87
CA ARG A 539 21.99 -1.94 3.94
C ARG A 539 21.52 -1.73 5.38
N THR A 540 22.38 -1.14 6.20
CA THR A 540 22.15 -0.94 7.63
C THR A 540 21.75 0.49 7.99
N THR A 541 21.76 1.40 7.02
CA THR A 541 21.43 2.83 7.21
C THR A 541 20.22 3.24 6.37
N LEU A 542 19.74 4.48 6.58
CA LEU A 542 18.68 5.08 5.76
C LEU A 542 19.06 5.17 4.27
N ARG A 543 20.36 5.14 3.92
CA ARG A 543 20.82 5.21 2.53
C ARG A 543 20.41 3.97 1.74
N GLY A 544 20.42 2.78 2.36
CA GLY A 544 19.91 1.55 1.74
C GLY A 544 18.41 1.59 1.45
N ASP A 545 17.61 2.23 2.33
CA ASP A 545 16.17 2.45 2.12
C ASP A 545 15.93 3.50 1.02
N THR A 546 16.71 4.58 0.97
CA THR A 546 16.65 5.58 -0.10
C THR A 546 17.04 4.98 -1.45
N ALA A 547 18.08 4.14 -1.50
CA ALA A 547 18.50 3.43 -2.71
C ALA A 547 17.37 2.56 -3.29
N PHE A 548 16.63 1.85 -2.43
CA PHE A 548 15.47 1.06 -2.85
C PHE A 548 14.44 1.91 -3.62
N TRP A 549 14.04 3.05 -3.05
CA TRP A 549 13.04 3.94 -3.68
C TRP A 549 13.57 4.60 -4.95
N LEU A 550 14.85 4.95 -5.01
CA LEU A 550 15.49 5.47 -6.22
C LEU A 550 15.58 4.42 -7.33
N HIS A 551 15.89 3.16 -7.00
CA HIS A 551 15.84 2.06 -7.98
C HIS A 551 14.42 1.82 -8.49
N LEU A 552 13.40 1.91 -7.63
CA LEU A 552 12.01 1.80 -8.03
C LEU A 552 11.62 2.93 -9.01
N LEU A 553 11.97 4.18 -8.71
CA LEU A 553 11.75 5.33 -9.61
C LEU A 553 12.50 5.17 -10.92
N ALA A 554 13.79 4.83 -10.87
CA ALA A 554 14.62 4.63 -12.06
C ALA A 554 14.02 3.56 -12.97
N SER A 555 13.56 2.44 -12.40
CA SER A 555 12.88 1.39 -13.16
C SER A 555 11.59 1.90 -13.80
N ALA A 556 10.80 2.69 -13.07
CA ALA A 556 9.55 3.28 -13.57
C ALA A 556 9.76 4.29 -14.70
N LEU A 557 10.94 4.89 -14.81
CA LEU A 557 11.32 5.80 -15.89
C LEU A 557 11.97 5.07 -17.08
N LEU A 558 12.83 4.09 -16.82
CA LEU A 558 13.62 3.39 -17.84
C LEU A 558 12.85 2.29 -18.56
N LEU A 559 12.11 1.46 -17.82
CA LEU A 559 11.48 0.27 -18.41
C LEU A 559 10.39 0.59 -19.42
N PRO A 560 9.44 1.54 -19.16
CA PRO A 560 8.45 1.89 -20.17
C PRO A 560 9.10 2.38 -21.47
N VAL A 561 10.17 3.18 -21.37
CA VAL A 561 10.94 3.64 -22.52
C VAL A 561 11.55 2.46 -23.26
N ALA A 562 12.29 1.60 -22.56
CA ALA A 562 12.95 0.44 -23.17
C ALA A 562 11.96 -0.50 -23.87
N PHE A 563 10.85 -0.86 -23.21
CA PHE A 563 9.80 -1.68 -23.82
C PHE A 563 9.13 -1.00 -25.02
N SER A 564 8.95 0.33 -24.99
CA SER A 564 8.38 1.04 -26.13
C SER A 564 9.32 1.10 -27.36
N THR A 565 10.62 0.87 -27.16
CA THR A 565 11.64 0.85 -28.23
C THR A 565 11.89 -0.55 -28.78
N THR A 566 11.42 -1.62 -28.12
CA THR A 566 11.58 -2.98 -28.65
C THR A 566 10.77 -3.20 -29.93
N ALA A 567 9.77 -2.36 -30.21
CA ALA A 567 9.03 -2.38 -31.47
C ALA A 567 9.91 -2.05 -32.68
N ASP A 568 11.00 -1.30 -32.47
CA ASP A 568 11.93 -0.89 -33.52
C ASP A 568 13.06 -1.91 -33.74
N TRP A 569 13.12 -2.97 -32.91
CA TRP A 569 14.17 -3.97 -32.99
C TRP A 569 13.94 -4.92 -34.18
N PRO A 570 15.01 -5.49 -34.78
CA PRO A 570 14.89 -6.47 -35.87
C PRO A 570 14.46 -7.87 -35.35
N LEU A 571 13.61 -7.90 -34.33
CA LEU A 571 13.15 -9.09 -33.64
C LEU A 571 11.62 -9.05 -33.54
N PRO A 572 10.96 -10.21 -33.48
CA PRO A 572 9.55 -10.25 -33.08
C PRO A 572 9.36 -9.53 -31.75
N GLU A 573 8.28 -8.77 -31.62
CA GLU A 573 8.04 -7.90 -30.46
C GLU A 573 8.14 -8.66 -29.12
N LEU A 574 7.60 -9.87 -29.06
CA LEU A 574 7.72 -10.74 -27.90
C LEU A 574 9.17 -11.17 -27.61
N ALA A 575 9.96 -11.45 -28.64
CA ALA A 575 11.37 -11.80 -28.46
C ALA A 575 12.17 -10.61 -27.90
N GLY A 576 11.91 -9.40 -28.40
CA GLY A 576 12.48 -8.16 -27.85
C GLY A 576 12.11 -7.94 -26.39
N ALA A 577 10.81 -8.09 -26.06
CA ALA A 577 10.31 -7.98 -24.69
C ALA A 577 10.94 -9.02 -23.75
N LEU A 578 11.04 -10.28 -24.17
CA LEU A 578 11.68 -11.37 -23.41
C LEU A 578 13.16 -11.10 -23.16
N LEU A 579 13.90 -10.67 -24.18
CA LEU A 579 15.31 -10.30 -24.03
C LEU A 579 15.50 -9.13 -23.07
N LEU A 580 14.68 -8.09 -23.21
CA LEU A 580 14.73 -6.93 -22.32
C LEU A 580 14.47 -7.36 -20.87
N TYR A 581 13.42 -8.13 -20.62
CA TYR A 581 13.06 -8.57 -19.27
C TYR A 581 14.08 -9.56 -18.69
N ALA A 582 14.69 -10.41 -19.52
CA ALA A 582 15.83 -11.23 -19.11
C ALA A 582 17.04 -10.37 -18.70
N GLY A 583 17.31 -9.27 -19.42
CA GLY A 583 18.31 -8.27 -19.04
C GLY A 583 17.99 -7.58 -17.70
N VAL A 584 16.72 -7.22 -17.49
CA VAL A 584 16.25 -6.67 -16.20
C VAL A 584 16.42 -7.69 -15.07
N LEU A 585 16.07 -8.96 -15.30
CA LEU A 585 16.28 -10.04 -14.34
C LEU A 585 17.75 -10.23 -14.01
N PHE A 586 18.62 -10.22 -15.02
CA PHE A 586 20.06 -10.31 -14.83
C PHE A 586 20.58 -9.15 -13.97
N GLY A 587 20.22 -7.91 -14.30
CA GLY A 587 20.59 -6.73 -13.51
C GLY A 587 20.04 -6.78 -12.08
N ALA A 588 18.79 -7.22 -11.91
CA ALA A 588 18.14 -7.37 -10.62
C ALA A 588 18.88 -8.38 -9.72
N VAL A 589 19.32 -9.51 -10.27
CA VAL A 589 20.10 -10.52 -9.53
C VAL A 589 21.49 -10.00 -9.17
N LEU A 590 22.16 -9.28 -10.08
CA LEU A 590 23.48 -8.70 -9.81
C LEU A 590 23.44 -7.65 -8.70
N LEU A 591 22.48 -6.73 -8.77
CA LEU A 591 22.29 -5.66 -7.78
C LEU A 591 21.62 -6.15 -6.49
N ASP A 592 21.10 -7.38 -6.49
CA ASP A 592 20.29 -7.94 -5.41
C ASP A 592 19.11 -7.01 -5.05
N ARG A 593 18.40 -6.56 -6.10
CA ARG A 593 17.26 -5.64 -6.06
C ARG A 593 16.14 -6.19 -6.92
N ARG A 594 15.02 -6.59 -6.32
CA ARG A 594 13.91 -7.19 -7.08
C ARG A 594 12.93 -6.17 -7.66
N ALA A 595 12.97 -4.92 -7.19
CA ALA A 595 12.04 -3.86 -7.60
C ALA A 595 11.91 -3.67 -9.14
N PRO A 596 12.99 -3.72 -9.93
CA PRO A 596 12.90 -3.59 -11.40
C PRO A 596 12.03 -4.67 -12.06
N LEU A 597 12.03 -5.91 -11.52
CA LEU A 597 11.21 -7.01 -12.04
C LEU A 597 9.72 -6.74 -11.91
N LEU A 598 9.31 -6.14 -10.80
CA LEU A 598 7.92 -5.77 -10.54
C LEU A 598 7.46 -4.69 -11.53
N VAL A 599 8.29 -3.68 -11.76
CA VAL A 599 7.97 -2.57 -12.67
C VAL A 599 7.90 -3.02 -14.13
N GLY A 600 8.75 -3.97 -14.54
CA GLY A 600 8.73 -4.50 -15.90
C GLY A 600 7.56 -5.44 -16.20
N LEU A 601 6.91 -5.99 -15.17
CA LEU A 601 5.90 -7.04 -15.33
C LEU A 601 4.69 -6.60 -16.19
N PRO A 602 4.05 -5.43 -15.98
CA PRO A 602 2.93 -4.99 -16.81
C PRO A 602 3.26 -4.90 -18.30
N PHE A 603 4.49 -4.50 -18.65
CA PHE A 603 4.95 -4.41 -20.04
C PHE A 603 5.19 -5.78 -20.66
N MET A 604 5.73 -6.73 -19.89
CA MET A 604 5.81 -8.13 -20.31
C MET A 604 4.43 -8.72 -20.58
N VAL A 605 3.46 -8.46 -19.69
CA VAL A 605 2.06 -8.90 -19.88
C VAL A 605 1.45 -8.28 -21.14
N ALA A 606 1.67 -6.99 -21.37
CA ALA A 606 1.21 -6.31 -22.58
C ALA A 606 1.84 -6.92 -23.86
N ALA A 607 3.14 -7.21 -23.85
CA ALA A 607 3.84 -7.83 -24.98
C ALA A 607 3.32 -9.24 -25.30
N LEU A 608 3.05 -10.05 -24.27
CA LEU A 608 2.37 -11.34 -24.44
C LEU A 608 0.99 -11.15 -25.11
N GLY A 609 0.23 -10.16 -24.67
CA GLY A 609 -1.10 -9.80 -25.23
C GLY A 609 -1.10 -9.63 -26.73
N LYS A 610 -0.06 -8.98 -27.28
CA LYS A 610 0.02 -8.69 -28.72
C LYS A 610 0.21 -9.93 -29.60
N VAL A 611 0.79 -11.01 -29.08
CA VAL A 611 1.02 -12.27 -29.82
C VAL A 611 -0.07 -13.30 -29.52
N GLY A 612 -1.19 -12.88 -28.92
CA GLY A 612 -2.27 -13.78 -28.50
C GLY A 612 -1.89 -14.70 -27.32
N LEU A 613 -0.70 -14.49 -26.73
CA LEU A 613 -0.21 -15.21 -25.55
C LEU A 613 -0.49 -14.47 -24.24
N GLY A 614 -1.10 -13.28 -24.28
CA GLY A 614 -1.51 -12.55 -23.08
C GLY A 614 -2.76 -13.13 -22.42
N GLY A 615 -3.31 -14.20 -22.98
CA GLY A 615 -4.18 -15.08 -22.26
C GLY A 615 -3.46 -15.80 -21.11
N SER A 616 -4.19 -16.63 -20.40
CA SER A 616 -3.72 -17.28 -19.18
C SER A 616 -2.42 -18.09 -19.30
N LEU A 617 -2.13 -18.71 -20.45
CA LEU A 617 -0.95 -19.57 -20.63
C LEU A 617 0.38 -18.80 -20.58
N GLY A 618 0.50 -17.69 -21.33
CA GLY A 618 1.74 -16.91 -21.35
C GLY A 618 2.02 -16.25 -20.00
N LEU A 619 0.96 -15.74 -19.36
CA LEU A 619 1.05 -15.14 -18.03
C LEU A 619 1.51 -16.18 -16.98
N LEU A 620 0.96 -17.40 -17.05
CA LEU A 620 1.35 -18.50 -16.16
C LEU A 620 2.81 -18.91 -16.36
N ALA A 621 3.29 -18.96 -17.60
CA ALA A 621 4.69 -19.27 -17.90
C ALA A 621 5.64 -18.23 -17.29
N VAL A 622 5.36 -16.93 -17.47
CA VAL A 622 6.17 -15.85 -16.88
C VAL A 622 6.16 -15.91 -15.35
N CYS A 623 4.98 -16.09 -14.75
CA CYS A 623 4.86 -16.19 -13.29
C CYS A 623 5.59 -17.42 -12.73
N ALA A 624 5.56 -18.56 -13.43
CA ALA A 624 6.30 -19.76 -13.03
C ALA A 624 7.81 -19.54 -13.05
N VAL A 625 8.34 -18.90 -14.10
CA VAL A 625 9.77 -18.53 -14.20
C VAL A 625 10.16 -17.59 -13.07
N LEU A 626 9.39 -16.52 -12.85
CA LEU A 626 9.68 -15.54 -11.78
C LEU A 626 9.61 -16.15 -10.38
N THR A 627 8.65 -17.06 -10.14
CA THR A 627 8.55 -17.79 -8.87
C THR A 627 9.77 -18.69 -8.67
N ALA A 628 10.21 -19.42 -9.70
CA ALA A 628 11.43 -20.23 -9.65
C ALA A 628 12.67 -19.35 -9.40
N CYS A 629 12.81 -18.22 -10.09
CA CYS A 629 13.89 -17.27 -9.86
C CYS A 629 13.89 -16.74 -8.43
N GLY A 630 12.73 -16.39 -7.87
CA GLY A 630 12.59 -15.96 -6.48
C GLY A 630 12.98 -17.05 -5.48
N LEU A 631 12.63 -18.31 -5.75
CA LEU A 631 12.99 -19.47 -4.92
C LEU A 631 14.48 -19.81 -4.98
N TYR A 632 15.14 -19.57 -6.11
CA TYR A 632 16.56 -19.88 -6.30
C TYR A 632 17.46 -18.64 -6.37
N TRP A 633 16.98 -17.50 -5.87
CA TRP A 633 17.63 -16.18 -6.00
C TRP A 633 19.11 -16.19 -5.62
N GLU A 634 19.46 -16.68 -4.42
CA GLU A 634 20.84 -16.76 -3.95
C GLU A 634 21.71 -17.67 -4.82
N LYS A 635 21.17 -18.79 -5.30
CA LYS A 635 21.90 -19.72 -6.17
C LYS A 635 22.18 -19.06 -7.51
N LEU A 636 21.18 -18.39 -8.09
CA LEU A 636 21.33 -17.63 -9.33
C LEU A 636 22.39 -16.54 -9.17
N ARG A 637 22.36 -15.81 -8.06
CA ARG A 637 23.34 -14.76 -7.77
C ARG A 637 24.75 -15.31 -7.60
N ALA A 638 24.93 -16.38 -6.83
CA ALA A 638 26.22 -17.03 -6.64
C ALA A 638 26.81 -17.56 -7.96
N LEU A 639 25.96 -18.13 -8.83
CA LEU A 639 26.36 -18.58 -10.17
C LEU A 639 26.84 -17.42 -11.05
N LEU A 640 26.14 -16.27 -11.01
CA LEU A 640 26.50 -15.10 -11.81
C LEU A 640 27.79 -14.40 -11.31
N LEU A 641 28.01 -14.38 -9.99
CA LEU A 641 29.19 -13.75 -9.38
C LEU A 641 30.43 -14.65 -9.35
N MET A 642 30.32 -15.90 -9.86
CA MET A 642 31.38 -16.92 -9.82
C MET A 642 31.91 -17.22 -8.40
N ASP A 643 31.13 -16.93 -7.37
CA ASP A 643 31.49 -17.20 -5.97
C ASP A 643 31.14 -18.65 -5.62
N LYS A 644 32.08 -19.56 -5.89
CA LYS A 644 31.91 -21.00 -5.64
C LYS A 644 31.80 -21.35 -4.15
N GLY A 645 32.26 -20.48 -3.25
CA GLY A 645 32.22 -20.70 -1.80
C GLY A 645 30.83 -20.49 -1.20
N ALA A 646 30.14 -19.42 -1.63
CA ALA A 646 28.77 -19.12 -1.18
C ALA A 646 27.73 -20.15 -1.69
N ALA A 647 27.94 -20.71 -2.89
CA ALA A 647 27.05 -21.72 -3.47
C ALA A 647 27.02 -23.05 -2.69
N GLN A 648 28.07 -23.36 -1.92
CA GLN A 648 28.18 -24.59 -1.13
C GLN A 648 27.86 -24.38 0.36
N ALA A 649 28.11 -23.19 0.92
CA ALA A 649 28.01 -22.94 2.37
C ALA A 649 26.59 -23.00 2.97
N LYS A 650 25.53 -22.90 2.15
CA LYS A 650 24.12 -23.07 2.60
C LYS A 650 23.46 -24.39 2.17
N VAL A 651 24.22 -25.30 1.55
CA VAL A 651 23.70 -26.62 1.11
C VAL A 651 23.50 -27.60 2.28
N GLN A 652 23.95 -27.27 3.48
CA GLN A 652 23.81 -28.11 4.67
C GLN A 652 22.63 -27.75 5.61
N VAL A 653 21.69 -26.89 5.20
CA VAL A 653 20.49 -26.57 6.01
C VAL A 653 19.19 -26.84 5.25
#